data_AF-A0A545VHR7-F1
#
_entry.id   AF-A0A545VHR7-F1
#
_cell.length_a   1.000
_cell.length_b   1.000
_cell.length_c   1.000
_cell.angle_alpha   90.00
_cell.angle_beta   90.00
_cell.angle_gamma   90.00
#
_symmetry.space_group_name_H-M   'P 1'
#
loop_
_entity.id
_entity.type
_entity.pdbx_description
1 polymer ?
#
loop_
_entity_poly.entity_id
_entity_poly.type
_entity_poly.pdbx_seq_one_letter_code
_entity_poly.pdbx_strand_id
1 'polypeptide(L)'
;MASSTSATSATTEAAAADAASPISMDLPIVDMDVYLSHDPSSAEAAAECARAADALIRYGALVLRDSRVAARDNDDFLDLLEDYFAQPETALRRDERPALGYQVGATLENTERPKCAVDEPCLDVIARLAPDQRPLDVAAHQPDPKCRFFWRMADEAPYQTAFPAAAAPNVLPDDPALRARWAPTMDRWGNCMKSAVSTLSEMAAVGLGLPRTYFSDAGRYGPHLLAPTASDLTKYGEKDTILAGFHTDLNFLTIHGRSRYPGLNIWARNTGRRIPVRMPPGNYLLVQAGKQLEHLTGGLVKAGFHEVTVSEATLDTMRRRAAERPDRPQIRISSTLFWHLNSDFDLVPVPALADRARALRDARRAQGRDEGRETEYPPMKVGHQVESARRVRCDEERPKCRRCVKGGHECRGYELPPSSETAIVISSKLGPEASKEQHAALKRALRTMARRSDKPAVEIDPPYWDYMQAIKFYHTYVKEWQPTEFGVLQAPSFSDRTHPANFLGRQISHYIKMLSMHRGKLLQPGEGDGLETLWSSYSNTMLEIIELINFFIRGGTFKGRNYIYSCLYTLMRLDLPAHWSLWHAHIRGSIAYIRSIGGVPNMLRSSMTTGPPIGFTRLLSEAIMFSTTTPARMQITDYNGFSDDEMRIILLGEYDCDLPAPLDLRIAMFHVNRLRYTAATTAATTNLTHLVHRQLEEIDHADIENWTETNPVYGREHSMALSRIFHIAVRLFALLTLPRRGTASWARAATQHAHAAGMDPYHGLRIAQRTELLVRMRVLFPRLAYPPNLRWPMVVAGVALADGAAEDRDFVSRSLLAIWEQPIVACGPIRCRELLHRFWKSGGREWDDCFPEPVPC
;
A
#
# COMPACT_ATOMS: atom_id res chain seq x y z
N MET A 1 -38.24 29.15 89.58
CA MET A 1 -38.90 28.23 88.61
C MET A 1 -38.72 28.81 87.20
N ALA A 2 -38.57 27.98 86.16
CA ALA A 2 -37.90 28.30 84.87
C ALA A 2 -38.74 27.97 83.58
N SER A 3 -38.31 28.52 82.41
CA SER A 3 -38.43 28.06 80.97
C SER A 3 -39.80 28.16 80.21
N SER A 4 -39.97 28.20 78.85
CA SER A 4 -39.15 28.12 77.59
C SER A 4 -39.98 28.40 76.27
N THR A 5 -39.35 28.31 75.06
CA THR A 5 -39.63 28.86 73.69
C THR A 5 -39.96 27.86 72.52
N SER A 6 -40.45 28.33 71.33
CA SER A 6 -39.98 28.06 69.91
C SER A 6 -41.08 27.92 68.78
N ALA A 7 -40.68 27.80 67.49
CA ALA A 7 -41.25 28.45 66.27
C ALA A 7 -41.74 27.57 65.06
N THR A 8 -42.54 28.20 64.16
CA THR A 8 -42.77 28.12 62.66
C THR A 8 -42.87 26.80 61.83
N SER A 9 -43.93 26.66 61.01
CA SER A 9 -43.93 26.56 59.50
C SER A 9 -45.37 26.33 58.95
N ALA A 10 -45.74 26.91 57.80
CA ALA A 10 -47.00 26.56 57.10
C ALA A 10 -46.91 26.81 55.58
N THR A 11 -47.08 25.74 54.82
CA THR A 11 -47.41 25.70 53.39
C THR A 11 -48.37 24.54 53.20
N THR A 12 -49.52 24.75 52.53
CA THR A 12 -50.21 23.84 51.58
C THR A 12 -51.67 24.28 51.42
N GLU A 13 -52.07 24.69 50.20
CA GLU A 13 -53.25 24.17 49.49
C GLU A 13 -53.51 24.96 48.21
N ALA A 14 -53.20 24.35 47.06
CA ALA A 14 -53.90 24.53 45.79
C ALA A 14 -53.48 23.39 44.86
N ALA A 15 -54.16 22.25 45.01
CA ALA A 15 -54.05 21.09 44.13
C ALA A 15 -55.31 20.99 43.27
N ALA A 16 -55.17 21.20 41.95
CA ALA A 16 -55.95 20.59 40.87
C ALA A 16 -55.86 21.44 39.58
N ALA A 17 -54.76 21.32 38.84
CA ALA A 17 -54.66 21.49 37.38
C ALA A 17 -53.19 21.39 36.96
N ASP A 18 -52.67 20.16 36.79
CA ASP A 18 -51.72 19.87 35.70
C ASP A 18 -51.46 18.36 35.66
N ALA A 19 -52.30 17.66 34.92
CA ALA A 19 -52.04 16.28 34.49
C ALA A 19 -51.35 16.32 33.12
N ALA A 20 -50.09 16.75 33.12
CA ALA A 20 -49.14 16.53 32.03
C ALA A 20 -47.73 16.53 32.62
N SER A 21 -47.31 15.39 33.15
CA SER A 21 -45.94 15.23 33.64
C SER A 21 -44.96 15.50 32.49
N PRO A 22 -44.03 16.46 32.62
CA PRO A 22 -43.11 16.81 31.54
C PRO A 22 -42.14 15.64 31.35
N ILE A 23 -41.95 15.23 30.10
CA ILE A 23 -40.91 14.27 29.73
C ILE A 23 -39.56 14.90 30.13
N SER A 24 -39.05 14.54 31.30
CA SER A 24 -37.74 14.98 31.78
C SER A 24 -36.69 14.46 30.79
N MET A 25 -36.23 15.35 29.93
CA MET A 25 -35.14 15.06 28.99
C MET A 25 -33.84 15.06 29.78
N ASP A 26 -33.19 13.91 29.88
CA ASP A 26 -31.90 13.76 30.56
C ASP A 26 -30.72 14.46 29.82
N LEU A 27 -31.01 15.18 28.72
CA LEU A 27 -30.08 15.96 27.92
C LEU A 27 -30.52 17.42 27.80
N PRO A 28 -29.57 18.38 27.77
CA PRO A 28 -29.88 19.77 27.49
C PRO A 28 -30.52 19.95 26.11
N ILE A 29 -31.57 20.76 26.04
CA ILE A 29 -32.12 21.28 24.79
C ILE A 29 -31.37 22.57 24.46
N VAL A 30 -30.82 22.61 23.25
CA VAL A 30 -30.21 23.78 22.61
C VAL A 30 -31.19 24.29 21.56
N ASP A 31 -31.61 25.54 21.70
CA ASP A 31 -32.55 26.19 20.80
C ASP A 31 -31.82 27.02 19.75
N MET A 32 -31.74 26.48 18.53
CA MET A 32 -31.02 27.14 17.44
C MET A 32 -31.73 28.40 16.95
N ASP A 33 -33.04 28.51 17.17
CA ASP A 33 -33.80 29.69 16.77
C ASP A 33 -33.34 30.91 17.58
N VAL A 34 -32.92 30.73 18.83
CA VAL A 34 -32.31 31.81 19.64
C VAL A 34 -31.04 32.34 18.97
N TYR A 35 -30.16 31.44 18.54
CA TYR A 35 -28.92 31.82 17.85
C TYR A 35 -29.17 32.49 16.49
N LEU A 36 -30.17 32.03 15.74
CA LEU A 36 -30.49 32.57 14.41
C LEU A 36 -31.26 33.89 14.44
N SER A 37 -32.05 34.14 15.50
CA SER A 37 -32.90 35.33 15.63
C SER A 37 -32.22 36.53 16.29
N HIS A 38 -31.07 36.32 16.94
CA HIS A 38 -30.31 37.37 17.61
C HIS A 38 -28.99 37.66 16.89
N ASP A 39 -28.40 38.81 17.18
CA ASP A 39 -27.04 39.10 16.74
C ASP A 39 -26.05 38.09 17.36
N PRO A 40 -25.05 37.56 16.62
CA PRO A 40 -24.08 36.61 17.15
C PRO A 40 -23.30 37.07 18.39
N SER A 41 -23.24 38.39 18.65
CA SER A 41 -22.61 39.00 19.83
C SER A 41 -23.58 39.24 21.00
N SER A 42 -24.87 38.97 20.83
CA SER A 42 -25.88 39.10 21.89
C SER A 42 -25.63 38.14 23.05
N ALA A 43 -26.08 38.53 24.25
CA ALA A 43 -25.95 37.71 25.44
C ALA A 43 -26.75 36.40 25.32
N GLU A 44 -27.91 36.45 24.66
CA GLU A 44 -28.79 35.32 24.39
C GLU A 44 -28.13 34.30 23.47
N ALA A 45 -27.58 34.74 22.33
CA ALA A 45 -26.87 33.86 21.41
C ALA A 45 -25.61 33.28 22.05
N ALA A 46 -24.84 34.09 22.79
CA ALA A 46 -23.64 33.63 23.49
C ALA A 46 -23.96 32.58 24.57
N ALA A 47 -25.04 32.78 25.34
CA ALA A 47 -25.51 31.82 26.34
C ALA A 47 -25.90 30.48 25.71
N GLU A 48 -26.53 30.51 24.54
CA GLU A 48 -26.97 29.30 23.85
C GLU A 48 -25.79 28.54 23.19
N CYS A 49 -24.80 29.28 22.67
CA CYS A 49 -23.51 28.72 22.24
C CYS A 49 -22.76 28.05 23.40
N ALA A 50 -22.70 28.72 24.56
CA ALA A 50 -22.09 28.16 25.76
C ALA A 50 -22.82 26.89 26.22
N ARG A 51 -24.16 26.88 26.19
CA ARG A 51 -24.98 25.70 26.48
C ARG A 51 -24.65 24.54 25.55
N ALA A 52 -24.49 24.80 24.25
CA ALA A 52 -24.13 23.76 23.27
C ALA A 52 -22.75 23.15 23.57
N ALA A 53 -21.73 23.99 23.81
CA ALA A 53 -20.40 23.52 24.18
C ALA A 53 -20.40 22.72 25.48
N ASP A 54 -21.07 23.23 26.52
CA ASP A 54 -21.17 22.55 27.82
C ASP A 54 -21.90 21.21 27.72
N ALA A 55 -22.96 21.14 26.91
CA ALA A 55 -23.67 19.89 26.68
C ALA A 55 -22.78 18.84 26.01
N LEU A 56 -22.00 19.22 24.99
CA LEU A 56 -21.05 18.32 24.34
C LEU A 56 -19.92 17.88 25.28
N ILE A 57 -19.38 18.78 26.12
CA ILE A 57 -18.34 18.45 27.10
C ILE A 57 -18.86 17.49 28.18
N ARG A 58 -20.06 17.75 28.69
CA ARG A 58 -20.62 16.99 29.82
C ARG A 58 -21.23 15.66 29.40
N TYR A 59 -22.01 15.67 28.32
CA TYR A 59 -22.81 14.51 27.93
C TYR A 59 -22.27 13.82 26.68
N GLY A 60 -21.44 14.49 25.87
CA GLY A 60 -21.08 14.03 24.53
C GLY A 60 -22.27 14.09 23.55
N ALA A 61 -23.38 14.70 23.97
CA ALA A 61 -24.63 14.74 23.23
C ALA A 61 -25.52 15.90 23.70
N LEU A 62 -26.45 16.31 22.85
CA LEU A 62 -27.49 17.31 23.14
C LEU A 62 -28.73 17.06 22.29
N VAL A 63 -29.83 17.73 22.64
CA VAL A 63 -31.01 17.82 21.79
C VAL A 63 -31.06 19.21 21.17
N LEU A 64 -31.17 19.27 19.86
CA LEU A 64 -31.23 20.49 19.08
C LEU A 64 -32.67 20.75 18.65
N ARG A 65 -33.18 21.95 18.92
CA ARG A 65 -34.42 22.47 18.34
C ARG A 65 -34.08 23.39 17.18
N ASP A 66 -34.67 23.17 16.02
CA ASP A 66 -34.45 23.97 14.81
C ASP A 66 -35.77 24.17 14.04
N SER A 67 -36.33 25.38 14.02
CA SER A 67 -37.60 25.65 13.31
C SER A 67 -37.53 25.43 11.80
N ARG A 68 -36.34 25.39 11.20
CA ARG A 68 -36.15 25.10 9.77
C ARG A 68 -36.41 23.63 9.43
N VAL A 69 -36.49 22.76 10.44
CA VAL A 69 -36.73 21.32 10.26
C VAL A 69 -38.20 20.99 10.47
N ALA A 70 -38.89 20.66 9.40
CA ALA A 70 -40.30 20.27 9.45
C ALA A 70 -40.44 18.80 9.87
N ALA A 71 -41.35 18.52 10.82
CA ALA A 71 -41.65 17.16 11.26
C ALA A 71 -42.09 16.25 10.10
N ARG A 72 -42.83 16.82 9.14
CA ARG A 72 -43.29 16.11 7.94
C ARG A 72 -42.14 15.58 7.07
N ASP A 73 -41.05 16.32 6.93
CA ASP A 73 -39.93 15.85 6.09
C ASP A 73 -39.25 14.63 6.71
N ASN A 74 -39.21 14.54 8.05
CA ASN A 74 -38.79 13.31 8.73
C ASN A 74 -39.79 12.17 8.48
N ASP A 75 -41.10 12.43 8.59
CA ASP A 75 -42.11 11.39 8.37
C ASP A 75 -42.13 10.87 6.93
N ASP A 76 -42.06 11.75 5.93
CA ASP A 76 -41.98 11.39 4.51
C ASP A 76 -40.71 10.56 4.23
N PHE A 77 -39.59 10.90 4.88
CA PHE A 77 -38.35 10.14 4.83
C PHE A 77 -38.50 8.75 5.47
N LEU A 78 -39.04 8.66 6.68
CA LEU A 78 -39.26 7.38 7.35
C LEU A 78 -40.21 6.48 6.54
N ASP A 79 -41.27 7.03 5.95
CA ASP A 79 -42.20 6.29 5.11
C ASP A 79 -41.49 5.70 3.88
N LEU A 80 -40.66 6.50 3.21
CA LEU A 80 -39.88 6.05 2.05
C LEU A 80 -38.92 4.91 2.42
N LEU A 81 -38.19 5.03 3.53
CA LEU A 81 -37.22 4.02 3.94
C LEU A 81 -37.89 2.76 4.47
N GLU A 82 -39.02 2.88 5.16
CA GLU A 82 -39.89 1.76 5.52
C GLU A 82 -40.36 1.00 4.27
N ASP A 83 -40.86 1.71 3.24
CA ASP A 83 -41.30 1.09 1.98
C ASP A 83 -40.15 0.39 1.27
N TYR A 84 -38.97 1.03 1.24
CA TYR A 84 -37.79 0.49 0.62
C TYR A 84 -37.32 -0.79 1.29
N PHE A 85 -37.10 -0.78 2.60
CA PHE A 85 -36.61 -1.95 3.34
C PHE A 85 -37.66 -3.05 3.53
N ALA A 86 -38.94 -2.78 3.24
CA ALA A 86 -39.99 -3.80 3.16
C ALA A 86 -39.98 -4.59 1.85
N GLN A 87 -39.19 -4.17 0.85
CA GLN A 87 -39.02 -4.94 -0.38
C GLN A 87 -38.37 -6.30 -0.11
N PRO A 88 -38.60 -7.30 -0.99
CA PRO A 88 -37.88 -8.55 -0.92
C PRO A 88 -36.37 -8.34 -0.95
N GLU A 89 -35.63 -9.19 -0.23
CA GLU A 89 -34.16 -9.12 -0.15
C GLU A 89 -33.49 -9.11 -1.54
N THR A 90 -34.08 -9.80 -2.51
CA THR A 90 -33.59 -9.84 -3.90
C THR A 90 -33.62 -8.47 -4.60
N ALA A 91 -34.52 -7.57 -4.22
CA ALA A 91 -34.53 -6.20 -4.70
C ALA A 91 -33.47 -5.36 -3.98
N LEU A 92 -33.39 -5.47 -2.65
CA LEU A 92 -32.42 -4.73 -1.83
C LEU A 92 -30.96 -5.04 -2.21
N ARG A 93 -30.64 -6.31 -2.50
CA ARG A 93 -29.29 -6.75 -2.93
C ARG A 93 -28.79 -6.05 -4.20
N ARG A 94 -29.69 -5.57 -5.08
CA ARG A 94 -29.28 -4.88 -6.32
C ARG A 94 -28.66 -3.51 -6.06
N ASP A 95 -28.98 -2.92 -4.92
CA ASP A 95 -28.49 -1.61 -4.52
C ASP A 95 -27.20 -1.68 -3.72
N GLU A 96 -26.68 -2.88 -3.43
CA GLU A 96 -25.38 -3.04 -2.77
C GLU A 96 -24.23 -2.68 -3.71
N ARG A 97 -23.15 -2.12 -3.16
CA ARG A 97 -21.88 -1.90 -3.88
C ARG A 97 -20.70 -2.48 -3.10
N PRO A 98 -20.57 -3.83 -2.98
CA PRO A 98 -19.52 -4.45 -2.18
C PRO A 98 -18.11 -4.13 -2.70
N ALA A 99 -17.94 -4.01 -4.02
CA ALA A 99 -16.68 -3.61 -4.67
C ALA A 99 -16.21 -2.20 -4.27
N LEU A 100 -17.12 -1.36 -3.76
CA LEU A 100 -16.83 -0.04 -3.22
C LEU A 100 -16.82 -0.04 -1.69
N GLY A 101 -16.72 -1.20 -1.05
CA GLY A 101 -16.70 -1.31 0.42
C GLY A 101 -17.98 -0.83 1.09
N TYR A 102 -19.13 -0.94 0.41
CA TYR A 102 -20.44 -0.46 0.90
C TYR A 102 -20.45 1.05 1.24
N GLN A 103 -19.65 1.87 0.54
CA GLN A 103 -19.57 3.33 0.76
C GLN A 103 -20.77 4.11 0.16
N VAL A 104 -21.65 3.45 -0.59
CA VAL A 104 -22.83 4.01 -1.25
C VAL A 104 -23.84 2.89 -1.47
N GLY A 105 -25.14 3.21 -1.43
CA GLY A 105 -26.20 2.21 -1.60
C GLY A 105 -26.43 1.36 -0.35
N ALA A 106 -26.98 0.17 -0.53
CA ALA A 106 -27.44 -0.69 0.57
C ALA A 106 -26.32 -1.56 1.18
N THR A 107 -26.49 -1.90 2.44
CA THR A 107 -25.80 -2.96 3.21
C THR A 107 -26.88 -3.71 3.98
N LEU A 108 -26.95 -5.03 3.85
CA LEU A 108 -28.05 -5.80 4.46
C LEU A 108 -27.76 -6.28 5.89
N GLU A 109 -28.81 -6.73 6.56
CA GLU A 109 -28.79 -7.26 7.94
C GLU A 109 -27.70 -8.31 8.16
N ASN A 110 -27.12 -8.34 9.36
CA ASN A 110 -26.08 -9.27 9.79
C ASN A 110 -24.73 -9.14 9.04
N THR A 111 -24.51 -8.03 8.33
CA THR A 111 -23.23 -7.73 7.66
C THR A 111 -22.27 -6.96 8.56
N GLU A 112 -22.76 -5.96 9.29
CA GLU A 112 -21.96 -5.15 10.22
C GLU A 112 -21.78 -5.88 11.57
N ARG A 113 -20.57 -5.83 12.15
CA ARG A 113 -20.29 -6.34 13.50
C ARG A 113 -19.81 -5.19 14.37
N PRO A 114 -20.20 -5.09 15.66
CA PRO A 114 -19.83 -3.96 16.48
C PRO A 114 -18.34 -3.98 16.83
N LYS A 115 -17.72 -2.81 16.79
CA LYS A 115 -16.27 -2.66 17.05
C LYS A 115 -15.90 -2.93 18.51
N CYS A 116 -16.77 -2.57 19.46
CA CYS A 116 -16.48 -2.67 20.89
C CYS A 116 -16.54 -4.09 21.46
N ALA A 117 -17.00 -5.08 20.70
CA ALA A 117 -16.96 -6.48 21.14
C ALA A 117 -15.52 -7.01 21.34
N VAL A 118 -14.53 -6.36 20.73
CA VAL A 118 -13.11 -6.77 20.75
C VAL A 118 -12.12 -5.65 21.00
N ASP A 119 -12.56 -4.39 20.99
CA ASP A 119 -11.68 -3.25 21.16
C ASP A 119 -11.36 -3.04 22.64
N GLU A 120 -10.11 -3.31 23.04
CA GLU A 120 -9.66 -3.23 24.43
C GLU A 120 -9.94 -1.86 25.10
N PRO A 121 -9.70 -0.71 24.45
CA PRO A 121 -10.11 0.58 25.00
C PRO A 121 -11.61 0.68 25.28
N CYS A 122 -12.45 0.12 24.42
CA CYS A 122 -13.90 0.12 24.62
C CYS A 122 -14.34 -0.84 25.74
N LEU A 123 -13.76 -2.05 25.80
CA LEU A 123 -14.00 -3.01 26.87
C LEU A 123 -13.59 -2.46 28.25
N ASP A 124 -12.49 -1.71 28.30
CA ASP A 124 -11.99 -1.03 29.48
C ASP A 124 -12.96 0.08 29.96
N VAL A 125 -13.64 0.77 29.04
CA VAL A 125 -14.76 1.68 29.40
C VAL A 125 -15.92 0.90 30.00
N ILE A 126 -16.36 -0.19 29.37
CA ILE A 126 -17.48 -1.01 29.85
C ILE A 126 -17.18 -1.56 31.25
N ALA A 127 -15.95 -2.01 31.50
CA ALA A 127 -15.53 -2.53 32.80
C ALA A 127 -15.67 -1.49 33.92
N ARG A 128 -15.40 -0.21 33.63
CA ARG A 128 -15.52 0.92 34.56
C ARG A 128 -16.95 1.41 34.79
N LEU A 129 -17.89 1.10 33.87
CA LEU A 129 -19.29 1.45 34.08
C LEU A 129 -19.83 0.67 35.28
N ALA A 130 -20.66 1.35 36.08
CA ALA A 130 -21.42 0.70 37.14
C ALA A 130 -22.22 -0.48 36.54
N PRO A 131 -22.38 -1.61 37.25
CA PRO A 131 -22.95 -2.83 36.68
C PRO A 131 -24.31 -2.64 36.00
N ASP A 132 -25.17 -1.80 36.56
CA ASP A 132 -26.51 -1.44 36.07
C ASP A 132 -26.49 -0.44 34.89
N GLN A 133 -25.34 0.19 34.64
CA GLN A 133 -25.11 1.13 33.55
C GLN A 133 -24.38 0.51 32.37
N ARG A 134 -23.99 -0.77 32.44
CA ARG A 134 -23.32 -1.46 31.33
C ARG A 134 -24.31 -1.67 30.15
N PRO A 135 -23.81 -1.70 28.90
CA PRO A 135 -24.61 -2.14 27.75
C PRO A 135 -25.08 -3.59 27.93
N LEU A 136 -26.04 -4.02 27.11
CA LEU A 136 -26.43 -5.42 27.07
C LEU A 136 -25.25 -6.30 26.63
N ASP A 137 -25.27 -7.59 27.00
CA ASP A 137 -24.09 -8.47 26.99
C ASP A 137 -23.31 -8.46 25.67
N VAL A 138 -22.17 -7.77 25.70
CA VAL A 138 -21.26 -7.57 24.57
C VAL A 138 -20.48 -8.86 24.24
N ALA A 139 -20.38 -9.82 25.17
CA ALA A 139 -19.63 -11.06 24.97
C ALA A 139 -20.39 -12.12 24.13
N ALA A 140 -21.72 -11.98 24.02
CA ALA A 140 -22.59 -12.85 23.21
C ALA A 140 -22.97 -12.22 21.85
N HIS A 141 -22.34 -11.10 21.48
CA HIS A 141 -22.84 -10.22 20.41
C HIS A 141 -22.70 -10.84 19.00
N GLN A 142 -23.83 -11.06 18.35
CA GLN A 142 -23.96 -11.49 16.95
C GLN A 142 -23.83 -10.29 15.99
N PRO A 143 -23.55 -10.46 14.69
CA PRO A 143 -23.64 -9.37 13.72
C PRO A 143 -24.95 -8.59 13.87
N ASP A 144 -24.87 -7.26 13.74
CA ASP A 144 -26.01 -6.39 14.00
C ASP A 144 -27.17 -6.71 13.03
N PRO A 145 -28.39 -7.00 13.51
CA PRO A 145 -29.56 -7.30 12.67
C PRO A 145 -30.15 -5.99 12.12
N LYS A 146 -29.34 -5.28 11.35
CA LYS A 146 -29.70 -4.00 10.75
C LYS A 146 -29.18 -3.89 9.32
N CYS A 147 -30.02 -3.39 8.44
CA CYS A 147 -29.62 -2.89 7.13
C CYS A 147 -29.19 -1.42 7.25
N ARG A 148 -28.36 -0.95 6.33
CA ARG A 148 -27.97 0.46 6.18
C ARG A 148 -28.06 0.86 4.73
N PHE A 149 -28.39 2.12 4.47
CA PHE A 149 -28.24 2.72 3.13
C PHE A 149 -27.38 3.97 3.24
N PHE A 150 -26.35 4.12 2.41
CA PHE A 150 -25.54 5.33 2.35
C PHE A 150 -25.90 6.21 1.15
N TRP A 151 -26.22 7.46 1.44
CA TRP A 151 -26.52 8.52 0.50
C TRP A 151 -25.58 9.70 0.74
N ARG A 152 -24.79 10.06 -0.26
CA ARG A 152 -23.76 11.11 -0.17
C ARG A 152 -24.41 12.49 -0.14
N MET A 153 -23.98 13.31 0.81
CA MET A 153 -24.43 14.70 1.04
C MET A 153 -23.27 15.71 0.97
N ALA A 154 -22.14 15.30 0.40
CA ALA A 154 -20.93 16.12 0.28
C ALA A 154 -21.04 17.08 -0.91
N ASP A 155 -20.61 18.32 -0.72
CA ASP A 155 -20.44 19.27 -1.81
C ASP A 155 -19.10 19.00 -2.52
N GLU A 156 -19.02 19.33 -3.80
CA GLU A 156 -17.78 19.20 -4.55
C GLU A 156 -16.77 20.27 -4.10
N ALA A 157 -15.59 19.83 -3.70
CA ALA A 157 -14.49 20.73 -3.35
C ALA A 157 -13.93 21.40 -4.61
N PRO A 158 -13.57 22.70 -4.58
CA PRO A 158 -12.99 23.40 -5.73
C PRO A 158 -11.52 23.02 -6.00
N TYR A 159 -11.03 21.96 -5.35
CA TYR A 159 -9.66 21.49 -5.43
C TYR A 159 -9.63 19.96 -5.35
N GLN A 160 -8.53 19.36 -5.81
CA GLN A 160 -8.35 17.92 -5.75
C GLN A 160 -7.94 17.49 -4.33
N THR A 161 -8.78 16.69 -3.68
CA THR A 161 -8.50 16.12 -2.35
C THR A 161 -7.41 15.04 -2.43
N ALA A 162 -6.54 14.95 -1.42
CA ALA A 162 -5.58 13.86 -1.23
C ALA A 162 -6.27 12.54 -0.82
N PHE A 163 -7.56 12.60 -0.46
CA PHE A 163 -8.39 11.46 -0.06
C PHE A 163 -9.57 11.27 -1.00
N PRO A 164 -9.36 10.86 -2.26
CA PRO A 164 -10.43 10.69 -3.25
C PRO A 164 -11.24 9.40 -2.97
N ALA A 165 -11.86 9.32 -1.80
CA ALA A 165 -12.76 8.25 -1.41
C ALA A 165 -14.12 8.47 -2.09
N ALA A 166 -14.24 7.81 -3.25
CA ALA A 166 -15.45 7.50 -4.01
C ALA A 166 -16.13 8.67 -4.74
N ALA A 167 -15.73 8.89 -6.01
CA ALA A 167 -16.51 9.61 -7.03
C ALA A 167 -17.74 8.80 -7.54
N ALA A 168 -18.17 7.76 -6.81
CA ALA A 168 -19.30 6.93 -7.21
C ALA A 168 -20.62 7.70 -7.01
N PRO A 169 -21.53 7.70 -8.00
CA PRO A 169 -22.83 8.35 -7.88
C PRO A 169 -23.68 7.64 -6.83
N ASN A 170 -24.62 8.38 -6.22
CA ASN A 170 -25.62 7.80 -5.33
C ASN A 170 -26.43 6.71 -6.06
N VAL A 171 -26.72 5.62 -5.34
CA VAL A 171 -27.51 4.51 -5.87
C VAL A 171 -28.99 4.85 -5.76
N LEU A 172 -29.74 4.58 -6.83
CA LEU A 172 -31.20 4.74 -6.88
C LEU A 172 -31.84 3.34 -6.93
N PRO A 173 -32.90 3.09 -6.16
CA PRO A 173 -33.66 1.85 -6.26
C PRO A 173 -34.19 1.59 -7.67
N ASP A 174 -34.34 0.32 -8.02
CA ASP A 174 -34.90 -0.12 -9.31
C ASP A 174 -36.43 0.05 -9.39
N ASP A 175 -37.13 -0.06 -8.26
CA ASP A 175 -38.60 0.07 -8.23
C ASP A 175 -39.03 1.46 -8.72
N PRO A 176 -39.89 1.56 -9.75
CA PRO A 176 -40.24 2.85 -10.36
C PRO A 176 -40.91 3.83 -9.39
N ALA A 177 -41.74 3.35 -8.46
CA ALA A 177 -42.46 4.19 -7.52
C ALA A 177 -41.53 4.75 -6.43
N LEU A 178 -40.63 3.92 -5.92
CA LEU A 178 -39.58 4.34 -4.99
C LEU A 178 -38.60 5.29 -5.68
N ARG A 179 -38.10 4.93 -6.86
CA ARG A 179 -37.13 5.70 -7.64
C ARG A 179 -37.61 7.13 -7.90
N ALA A 180 -38.90 7.31 -8.22
CA ALA A 180 -39.49 8.63 -8.49
C ALA A 180 -39.46 9.56 -7.27
N ARG A 181 -39.54 9.01 -6.05
CA ARG A 181 -39.58 9.77 -4.78
C ARG A 181 -38.22 9.80 -4.06
N TRP A 182 -37.27 8.94 -4.44
CA TRP A 182 -36.05 8.68 -3.68
C TRP A 182 -35.17 9.90 -3.50
N ALA A 183 -34.52 10.38 -4.56
CA ALA A 183 -33.57 11.50 -4.49
C ALA A 183 -34.19 12.77 -3.88
N PRO A 184 -35.40 13.23 -4.29
CA PRO A 184 -36.01 14.42 -3.70
C PRO A 184 -36.22 14.33 -2.18
N THR A 185 -36.58 13.14 -1.67
CA THR A 185 -36.82 12.93 -0.24
C THR A 185 -35.50 12.78 0.53
N MET A 186 -34.56 11.98 0.00
CA MET A 186 -33.22 11.79 0.59
C MET A 186 -32.45 13.11 0.66
N ASP A 187 -32.44 13.88 -0.42
CA ASP A 187 -31.73 15.16 -0.49
C ASP A 187 -32.37 16.22 0.39
N ARG A 188 -33.71 16.33 0.43
CA ARG A 188 -34.39 17.29 1.31
C ARG A 188 -34.06 17.03 2.76
N TRP A 189 -34.29 15.80 3.23
CA TRP A 189 -34.07 15.47 4.63
C TRP A 189 -32.58 15.52 5.01
N GLY A 190 -31.70 15.02 4.13
CA GLY A 190 -30.26 15.10 4.31
C GLY A 190 -29.77 16.55 4.42
N ASN A 191 -30.28 17.46 3.59
CA ASN A 191 -29.90 18.87 3.61
C ASN A 191 -30.39 19.59 4.87
N CYS A 192 -31.60 19.28 5.35
CA CYS A 192 -32.10 19.76 6.65
C CYS A 192 -31.13 19.38 7.78
N MET A 193 -30.76 18.10 7.88
CA MET A 193 -29.83 17.62 8.90
C MET A 193 -28.43 18.23 8.76
N LYS A 194 -27.88 18.28 7.53
CA LYS A 194 -26.56 18.88 7.23
C LYS A 194 -26.50 20.36 7.61
N SER A 195 -27.54 21.13 7.30
CA SER A 195 -27.63 22.55 7.64
C SER A 195 -27.72 22.76 9.17
N ALA A 196 -28.52 21.95 9.85
CA ALA A 196 -28.68 22.00 11.29
C ALA A 196 -27.36 21.74 12.03
N VAL A 197 -26.64 20.66 11.70
CA VAL A 197 -25.33 20.37 12.32
C VAL A 197 -24.23 21.34 11.93
N SER A 198 -24.25 21.88 10.71
CA SER A 198 -23.29 22.90 10.29
C SER A 198 -23.48 24.16 11.13
N THR A 199 -24.72 24.60 11.36
CA THR A 199 -25.03 25.76 12.22
C THR A 199 -24.67 25.47 13.68
N LEU A 200 -25.00 24.29 14.20
CA LEU A 200 -24.61 23.88 15.57
C LEU A 200 -23.09 23.83 15.74
N SER A 201 -22.33 23.46 14.70
CA SER A 201 -20.87 23.49 14.74
C SER A 201 -20.33 24.90 14.96
N GLU A 202 -20.99 25.94 14.42
CA GLU A 202 -20.64 27.33 14.71
C GLU A 202 -20.93 27.70 16.16
N MET A 203 -22.12 27.32 16.66
CA MET A 203 -22.50 27.56 18.05
C MET A 203 -21.50 26.90 19.02
N ALA A 204 -21.09 25.66 18.73
CA ALA A 204 -20.09 24.94 19.50
C ALA A 204 -18.71 25.61 19.42
N ALA A 205 -18.29 26.14 18.26
CA ALA A 205 -17.06 26.90 18.13
C ALA A 205 -17.06 28.14 19.02
N VAL A 206 -18.13 28.95 18.98
CA VAL A 206 -18.30 30.14 19.82
C VAL A 206 -18.29 29.77 21.30
N GLY A 207 -19.06 28.76 21.71
CA GLY A 207 -19.10 28.30 23.11
C GLY A 207 -17.77 27.74 23.61
N LEU A 208 -16.91 27.27 22.70
CA LEU A 208 -15.55 26.82 23.02
C LEU A 208 -14.52 27.95 22.98
N GLY A 209 -14.90 29.18 22.63
CA GLY A 209 -14.01 30.34 22.53
C GLY A 209 -13.17 30.36 21.25
N LEU A 210 -13.66 29.73 20.18
CA LEU A 210 -13.05 29.72 18.86
C LEU A 210 -13.76 30.69 17.92
N PRO A 211 -13.15 31.07 16.78
CA PRO A 211 -13.84 31.79 15.72
C PRO A 211 -15.11 31.05 15.29
N ARG A 212 -16.20 31.79 15.07
CA ARG A 212 -17.52 31.24 14.74
C ARG A 212 -17.48 30.17 13.65
N THR A 213 -16.77 30.40 12.55
CA THR A 213 -16.76 29.49 11.39
C THR A 213 -15.69 28.41 11.47
N TYR A 214 -14.92 28.33 12.57
CA TYR A 214 -13.76 27.44 12.67
C TYR A 214 -14.07 25.98 12.32
N PHE A 215 -15.18 25.44 12.86
CA PHE A 215 -15.60 24.08 12.53
C PHE A 215 -16.39 24.00 11.23
N SER A 216 -17.28 24.96 10.95
CA SER A 216 -18.12 24.89 9.74
C SER A 216 -17.31 25.01 8.45
N ASP A 217 -16.27 25.84 8.43
CA ASP A 217 -15.32 25.92 7.31
C ASP A 217 -14.52 24.61 7.15
N ALA A 218 -14.06 24.05 8.28
CA ALA A 218 -13.36 22.77 8.29
C ALA A 218 -14.22 21.60 7.78
N GLY A 219 -15.55 21.66 7.96
CA GLY A 219 -16.49 20.65 7.49
C GLY A 219 -17.12 20.93 6.13
N ARG A 220 -16.90 22.09 5.51
CA ARG A 220 -17.61 22.53 4.30
C ARG A 220 -17.61 21.51 3.15
N TYR A 221 -16.46 20.88 2.90
CA TYR A 221 -16.30 19.82 1.88
C TYR A 221 -16.07 18.45 2.52
N GLY A 222 -16.57 18.26 3.74
CA GLY A 222 -16.55 16.97 4.41
C GLY A 222 -17.34 15.91 3.63
N PRO A 223 -16.90 14.63 3.65
CA PRO A 223 -17.63 13.53 3.03
C PRO A 223 -18.87 13.17 3.88
N HIS A 224 -19.83 14.09 3.98
CA HIS A 224 -21.04 13.89 4.76
C HIS A 224 -21.90 12.76 4.18
N LEU A 225 -22.43 11.92 5.06
CA LEU A 225 -23.21 10.74 4.68
C LEU A 225 -24.54 10.74 5.41
N LEU A 226 -25.62 10.77 4.64
CA LEU A 226 -26.93 10.36 5.12
C LEU A 226 -26.96 8.83 5.13
N ALA A 227 -27.20 8.24 6.30
CA ALA A 227 -26.98 6.84 6.58
C ALA A 227 -28.17 6.19 7.31
N PRO A 228 -29.39 6.19 6.73
CA PRO A 228 -30.52 5.53 7.35
C PRO A 228 -30.21 4.06 7.63
N THR A 229 -30.59 3.64 8.82
CA THR A 229 -30.38 2.27 9.31
C THR A 229 -31.74 1.67 9.62
N ALA A 230 -31.98 0.44 9.19
CA ALA A 230 -33.27 -0.23 9.29
C ALA A 230 -33.15 -1.58 10.01
N SER A 231 -34.08 -1.87 10.92
CA SER A 231 -34.21 -3.20 11.52
C SER A 231 -35.66 -3.66 11.38
N ASP A 232 -35.84 -4.85 10.81
CA ASP A 232 -37.16 -5.47 10.69
C ASP A 232 -37.59 -6.02 12.05
N LEU A 233 -38.55 -5.36 12.69
CA LEU A 233 -39.04 -5.76 14.01
C LEU A 233 -39.98 -6.97 13.94
N THR A 234 -40.45 -7.36 12.76
CA THR A 234 -41.18 -8.64 12.62
C THR A 234 -40.24 -9.83 12.80
N LYS A 235 -38.97 -9.67 12.40
CA LYS A 235 -37.91 -10.67 12.55
C LYS A 235 -37.17 -10.55 13.88
N TYR A 236 -36.85 -9.32 14.28
CA TYR A 236 -35.92 -9.01 15.38
C TYR A 236 -36.58 -8.23 16.52
N GLY A 237 -37.90 -8.31 16.66
CA GLY A 237 -38.67 -7.57 17.66
C GLY A 237 -38.73 -8.23 19.04
N GLU A 238 -37.85 -9.17 19.37
CA GLU A 238 -37.81 -9.77 20.71
C GLU A 238 -37.16 -8.81 21.71
N LYS A 239 -37.68 -8.77 22.94
CA LYS A 239 -37.17 -7.90 24.01
C LYS A 239 -35.67 -8.15 24.24
N ASP A 240 -34.94 -7.07 24.50
CA ASP A 240 -33.49 -7.06 24.77
C ASP A 240 -32.63 -7.50 23.57
N THR A 241 -33.22 -7.68 22.37
CA THR A 241 -32.45 -7.83 21.13
C THR A 241 -31.61 -6.58 20.87
N ILE A 242 -30.31 -6.76 20.66
CA ILE A 242 -29.40 -5.66 20.30
C ILE A 242 -29.45 -5.46 18.78
N LEU A 243 -30.07 -4.36 18.34
CA LEU A 243 -30.21 -4.00 16.93
C LEU A 243 -28.95 -3.29 16.40
N ALA A 244 -28.22 -2.58 17.26
CA ALA A 244 -26.91 -2.03 16.95
C ALA A 244 -26.07 -2.00 18.24
N GLY A 245 -24.94 -2.71 18.25
CA GLY A 245 -24.10 -2.85 19.46
C GLY A 245 -23.49 -1.54 19.96
N PHE A 246 -23.04 -1.55 21.21
CA PHE A 246 -22.39 -0.41 21.87
C PHE A 246 -21.16 0.12 21.08
N HIS A 247 -21.13 1.39 20.68
CA HIS A 247 -20.00 1.99 19.95
C HIS A 247 -19.96 3.53 20.04
N THR A 248 -18.90 4.14 19.49
CA THR A 248 -18.81 5.57 19.18
C THR A 248 -18.66 5.81 17.69
N ASP A 249 -19.09 6.98 17.24
CA ASP A 249 -18.96 7.41 15.85
C ASP A 249 -17.59 8.03 15.51
N LEU A 250 -17.17 7.87 14.26
CA LEU A 250 -15.84 8.30 13.78
C LEU A 250 -15.79 9.77 13.34
N ASN A 251 -16.90 10.29 12.82
CA ASN A 251 -17.06 11.63 12.25
C ASN A 251 -16.96 12.75 13.30
N PHE A 252 -17.33 13.97 12.94
CA PHE A 252 -17.26 15.13 13.83
C PHE A 252 -18.52 15.26 14.70
N LEU A 253 -19.69 15.33 14.06
CA LEU A 253 -20.99 15.33 14.72
C LEU A 253 -21.92 14.35 14.01
N THR A 254 -22.64 13.53 14.78
CA THR A 254 -23.70 12.66 14.26
C THR A 254 -25.04 13.26 14.67
N ILE A 255 -25.96 13.40 13.72
CA ILE A 255 -27.31 13.89 13.98
C ILE A 255 -28.35 12.84 13.64
N HIS A 256 -29.39 12.75 14.47
CA HIS A 256 -30.49 11.84 14.30
C HIS A 256 -31.83 12.56 14.28
N GLY A 257 -32.63 12.23 13.27
CA GLY A 257 -34.07 12.48 13.26
C GLY A 257 -34.81 11.59 14.26
N ARG A 258 -36.05 11.97 14.57
CA ARG A 258 -36.92 11.18 15.44
C ARG A 258 -37.27 9.85 14.79
N SER A 259 -36.93 8.73 15.44
CA SER A 259 -37.40 7.40 15.05
C SER A 259 -38.83 7.15 15.58
N ARG A 260 -39.63 6.41 14.83
CA ARG A 260 -40.98 5.98 15.26
C ARG A 260 -40.92 4.93 16.36
N TYR A 261 -39.93 4.05 16.30
CA TYR A 261 -39.75 2.96 17.26
C TYR A 261 -38.58 3.30 18.20
N PRO A 262 -38.82 3.43 19.52
CA PRO A 262 -37.75 3.74 20.48
C PRO A 262 -36.77 2.57 20.59
N GLY A 263 -35.64 2.81 21.26
CA GLY A 263 -34.61 1.80 21.48
C GLY A 263 -33.18 2.32 21.50
N LEU A 264 -32.95 3.58 21.11
CA LEU A 264 -31.63 4.21 21.19
C LEU A 264 -31.29 4.57 22.64
N ASN A 265 -30.16 4.07 23.11
CA ASN A 265 -29.55 4.41 24.39
C ASN A 265 -28.22 5.11 24.13
N ILE A 266 -27.92 6.16 24.90
CA ILE A 266 -26.62 6.85 24.87
C ILE A 266 -26.02 6.89 26.28
N TRP A 267 -24.72 7.16 26.41
CA TRP A 267 -24.06 7.22 27.70
C TRP A 267 -23.48 8.61 27.96
N ALA A 268 -23.90 9.22 29.06
CA ALA A 268 -23.42 10.54 29.47
C ALA A 268 -21.93 10.50 29.82
N ARG A 269 -21.12 11.32 29.16
CA ARG A 269 -19.65 11.32 29.34
C ARG A 269 -19.18 11.73 30.73
N ASN A 270 -19.98 12.48 31.48
CA ASN A 270 -19.67 12.96 32.82
C ASN A 270 -19.88 11.91 33.93
N THR A 271 -20.78 10.94 33.72
CA THR A 271 -21.25 10.02 34.76
C THR A 271 -21.22 8.55 34.34
N GLY A 272 -21.15 8.27 33.05
CA GLY A 272 -21.34 6.91 32.52
C GLY A 272 -22.79 6.43 32.59
N ARG A 273 -23.75 7.30 32.97
CA ARG A 273 -25.16 6.92 33.07
C ARG A 273 -25.74 6.67 31.68
N ARG A 274 -26.43 5.53 31.52
CA ARG A 274 -27.22 5.21 30.33
C ARG A 274 -28.47 6.07 30.28
N ILE A 275 -28.69 6.75 29.16
CA ILE A 275 -29.83 7.62 28.88
C ILE A 275 -30.62 7.03 27.72
N PRO A 276 -31.84 6.53 27.96
CA PRO A 276 -32.76 6.17 26.88
C PRO A 276 -33.19 7.44 26.16
N VAL A 277 -32.87 7.54 24.86
CA VAL A 277 -33.20 8.74 24.10
C VAL A 277 -34.70 8.81 23.89
N ARG A 278 -35.27 9.91 24.38
CA ARG A 278 -36.62 10.35 24.07
C ARG A 278 -36.47 11.72 23.44
N MET A 279 -37.23 12.01 22.40
CA MET A 279 -37.26 13.35 21.79
C MET A 279 -38.70 13.84 21.80
N PRO A 280 -38.95 15.14 22.03
CA PRO A 280 -40.27 15.70 21.83
C PRO A 280 -40.74 15.51 20.38
N PRO A 281 -42.05 15.50 20.11
CA PRO A 281 -42.54 15.58 18.74
C PRO A 281 -42.18 16.95 18.12
N GLY A 282 -42.12 17.02 16.80
CA GLY A 282 -41.82 18.25 16.09
C GLY A 282 -40.38 18.32 15.59
N ASN A 283 -39.74 19.45 15.82
CA ASN A 283 -38.52 19.90 15.15
C ASN A 283 -37.25 19.70 16.00
N TYR A 284 -37.17 18.55 16.67
CA TYR A 284 -36.08 18.19 17.57
C TYR A 284 -35.20 17.10 16.97
N LEU A 285 -33.89 17.26 17.14
CA LEU A 285 -32.86 16.38 16.62
C LEU A 285 -31.90 16.00 17.74
N LEU A 286 -31.47 14.75 17.80
CA LEU A 286 -30.39 14.35 18.70
C LEU A 286 -29.05 14.59 18.00
N VAL A 287 -28.09 15.22 18.67
CA VAL A 287 -26.73 15.36 18.15
C VAL A 287 -25.73 14.76 19.14
N GLN A 288 -24.80 13.95 18.63
CA GLN A 288 -23.70 13.35 19.41
C GLN A 288 -22.34 13.77 18.84
N ALA A 289 -21.36 13.94 19.73
CA ALA A 289 -19.97 14.16 19.36
C ALA A 289 -19.35 12.86 18.82
N GLY A 290 -18.60 12.97 17.72
CA GLY A 290 -17.80 11.87 17.19
C GLY A 290 -16.29 12.06 17.46
N LYS A 291 -15.49 11.12 16.95
CA LYS A 291 -14.05 11.07 17.22
C LYS A 291 -13.24 12.23 16.64
N GLN A 292 -13.70 12.90 15.57
CA GLN A 292 -12.99 14.07 15.04
C GLN A 292 -13.08 15.26 15.99
N LEU A 293 -14.24 15.52 16.60
CA LEU A 293 -14.39 16.58 17.60
C LEU A 293 -13.62 16.23 18.89
N GLU A 294 -13.65 14.96 19.29
CA GLU A 294 -12.82 14.51 20.43
C GLU A 294 -11.33 14.79 20.19
N HIS A 295 -10.83 14.50 18.99
CA HIS A 295 -9.44 14.73 18.64
C HIS A 295 -9.08 16.22 18.60
N LEU A 296 -9.86 17.06 17.90
CA LEU A 296 -9.58 18.49 17.79
C LEU A 296 -9.62 19.22 19.14
N THR A 297 -10.42 18.74 20.08
CA THR A 297 -10.52 19.36 21.40
C THR A 297 -9.50 18.80 22.41
N GLY A 298 -8.57 17.93 21.97
CA GLY A 298 -7.63 17.26 22.86
C GLY A 298 -8.32 16.40 23.92
N GLY A 299 -9.53 15.91 23.62
CA GLY A 299 -10.36 15.14 24.54
C GLY A 299 -11.20 15.95 25.51
N LEU A 300 -11.29 17.28 25.39
CA LEU A 300 -12.21 18.10 26.20
C LEU A 300 -13.67 17.70 25.94
N VAL A 301 -14.05 17.55 24.68
CA VAL A 301 -15.27 16.86 24.26
C VAL A 301 -14.92 15.40 24.02
N LYS A 302 -15.73 14.46 24.48
CA LYS A 302 -15.53 13.02 24.25
C LYS A 302 -16.62 12.48 23.34
N ALA A 303 -16.25 11.57 22.44
CA ALA A 303 -17.20 10.93 21.53
C ALA A 303 -18.26 10.16 22.34
N GLY A 304 -19.52 10.35 21.94
CA GLY A 304 -20.68 9.78 22.61
C GLY A 304 -20.82 8.28 22.32
N PHE A 305 -20.94 7.48 23.39
CA PHE A 305 -21.27 6.06 23.25
C PHE A 305 -22.78 5.89 23.07
N HIS A 306 -23.17 4.91 22.26
CA HIS A 306 -24.57 4.57 22.03
C HIS A 306 -24.77 3.12 21.61
N GLU A 307 -25.99 2.63 21.81
CA GLU A 307 -26.47 1.27 21.50
C GLU A 307 -27.95 1.35 21.13
N VAL A 308 -28.43 0.44 20.30
CA VAL A 308 -29.86 0.31 20.00
C VAL A 308 -30.34 -1.07 20.42
N THR A 309 -31.39 -1.12 21.24
CA THR A 309 -31.99 -2.36 21.73
C THR A 309 -33.51 -2.33 21.58
N VAL A 310 -34.14 -3.52 21.51
CA VAL A 310 -35.59 -3.66 21.61
C VAL A 310 -36.00 -3.52 23.07
N SER A 311 -36.66 -2.41 23.38
CA SER A 311 -37.15 -2.11 24.72
C SER A 311 -38.64 -2.46 24.86
N GLU A 312 -39.17 -2.43 26.09
CA GLU A 312 -40.62 -2.55 26.31
C GLU A 312 -41.42 -1.49 25.53
N ALA A 313 -40.90 -0.25 25.48
CA ALA A 313 -41.51 0.83 24.71
C ALA A 313 -41.49 0.56 23.19
N THR A 314 -40.52 -0.23 22.71
CA THR A 314 -40.45 -0.69 21.32
C THR A 314 -41.61 -1.64 21.05
N LEU A 315 -41.82 -2.63 21.92
CA LEU A 315 -42.91 -3.61 21.83
C LEU A 315 -44.30 -2.95 21.94
N ASP A 316 -44.47 -2.01 22.86
CA ASP A 316 -45.70 -1.22 22.98
C ASP A 316 -45.99 -0.45 21.69
N THR A 317 -44.96 0.14 21.08
CA THR A 317 -45.09 0.87 19.82
C THR A 317 -45.42 -0.06 18.65
N MET A 318 -44.84 -1.26 18.61
CA MET A 318 -45.18 -2.30 17.64
C MET A 318 -46.65 -2.70 17.74
N ARG A 319 -47.12 -3.06 18.95
CA ARG A 319 -48.54 -3.42 19.20
C ARG A 319 -49.49 -2.29 18.79
N ARG A 320 -49.19 -1.06 19.19
CA ARG A 320 -50.00 0.12 18.84
C ARG A 320 -50.05 0.35 17.33
N ARG A 321 -48.91 0.34 16.64
CA ARG A 321 -48.85 0.60 15.19
C ARG A 321 -49.50 -0.52 14.38
N ALA A 322 -49.40 -1.77 14.82
CA ALA A 322 -50.10 -2.88 14.18
C ALA A 322 -51.64 -2.70 14.22
N ALA A 323 -52.17 -2.05 15.27
CA ALA A 323 -53.58 -1.72 15.37
C ALA A 323 -53.97 -0.44 14.59
N GLU A 324 -53.15 0.61 14.66
CA GLU A 324 -53.45 1.92 14.06
C GLU A 324 -53.15 2.00 12.55
N ARG A 325 -52.13 1.28 12.09
CA ARG A 325 -51.58 1.33 10.72
C ARG A 325 -51.16 -0.07 10.25
N PRO A 326 -52.12 -1.02 10.13
CA PRO A 326 -51.84 -2.42 9.79
C PRO A 326 -51.24 -2.61 8.38
N ASP A 327 -51.37 -1.61 7.51
CA ASP A 327 -50.85 -1.56 6.14
C ASP A 327 -49.36 -1.18 6.07
N ARG A 328 -48.79 -0.65 7.16
CA ARG A 328 -47.40 -0.18 7.21
C ARG A 328 -46.45 -1.26 7.74
N PRO A 329 -45.23 -1.39 7.18
CA PRO A 329 -44.26 -2.36 7.66
C PRO A 329 -43.75 -1.98 9.06
N GLN A 330 -43.44 -2.98 9.87
CA GLN A 330 -42.85 -2.78 11.20
C GLN A 330 -41.33 -2.72 11.14
N ILE A 331 -40.82 -1.72 10.42
CA ILE A 331 -39.38 -1.52 10.25
C ILE A 331 -38.96 -0.29 11.06
N ARG A 332 -38.04 -0.51 11.99
CA ARG A 332 -37.44 0.59 12.75
C ARG A 332 -36.40 1.28 11.88
N ILE A 333 -36.68 2.52 11.48
CA ILE A 333 -35.70 3.38 10.81
C ILE A 333 -35.03 4.32 11.81
N SER A 334 -33.71 4.35 11.81
CA SER A 334 -32.89 5.41 12.39
C SER A 334 -32.47 6.35 11.27
N SER A 335 -32.91 7.60 11.34
CA SER A 335 -32.55 8.61 10.35
C SER A 335 -31.30 9.35 10.80
N THR A 336 -30.13 8.89 10.34
CA THR A 336 -28.82 9.34 10.83
C THR A 336 -28.05 10.06 9.74
N LEU A 337 -27.40 11.18 10.05
CA LEU A 337 -26.39 11.81 9.19
C LEU A 337 -25.06 11.96 9.92
N PHE A 338 -23.99 11.51 9.27
CA PHE A 338 -22.61 11.61 9.73
C PHE A 338 -21.96 12.86 9.12
N TRP A 339 -21.86 13.92 9.91
CA TRP A 339 -21.19 15.16 9.51
C TRP A 339 -19.70 15.07 9.83
N HIS A 340 -18.90 14.98 8.77
CA HIS A 340 -17.45 14.87 8.81
C HIS A 340 -16.77 16.21 8.59
N LEU A 341 -15.58 16.38 9.16
CA LEU A 341 -14.64 17.36 8.65
C LEU A 341 -14.15 16.97 7.25
N ASN A 342 -13.63 17.93 6.51
CA ASN A 342 -12.98 17.74 5.24
C ASN A 342 -11.80 16.77 5.38
N SER A 343 -11.68 15.81 4.47
CA SER A 343 -10.64 14.79 4.53
C SER A 343 -9.22 15.38 4.54
N ASP A 344 -9.00 16.49 3.85
CA ASP A 344 -7.70 17.18 3.80
C ASP A 344 -7.43 18.10 4.99
N PHE A 345 -8.40 18.25 5.90
CA PHE A 345 -8.26 19.08 7.08
C PHE A 345 -7.24 18.46 8.05
N ASP A 346 -6.38 19.32 8.60
CA ASP A 346 -5.42 18.95 9.64
C ASP A 346 -6.16 18.74 10.97
N LEU A 347 -6.36 17.48 11.32
CA LEU A 347 -6.91 17.05 12.60
C LEU A 347 -5.82 17.17 13.66
N VAL A 348 -5.68 18.39 14.21
CA VAL A 348 -4.68 18.74 15.23
C VAL A 348 -5.38 19.30 16.46
N PRO A 349 -5.04 18.85 17.68
CA PRO A 349 -5.63 19.42 18.89
C PRO A 349 -5.40 20.93 18.98
N VAL A 350 -6.48 21.68 19.20
CA VAL A 350 -6.40 23.12 19.46
C VAL A 350 -5.75 23.32 20.84
N PRO A 351 -4.60 24.02 20.95
CA PRO A 351 -3.84 24.07 22.20
C PRO A 351 -4.66 24.52 23.42
N ALA A 352 -5.43 25.61 23.28
CA ALA A 352 -6.27 26.14 24.36
C ALA A 352 -7.36 25.15 24.82
N LEU A 353 -7.87 24.31 23.92
CA LEU A 353 -8.86 23.29 24.28
C LEU A 353 -8.20 22.06 24.92
N ALA A 354 -7.02 21.67 24.45
CA ALA A 354 -6.22 20.62 25.06
C ALA A 354 -5.77 21.00 26.50
N ASP A 355 -5.42 22.26 26.74
CA ASP A 355 -5.14 22.79 28.08
C ASP A 355 -6.37 22.67 28.99
N ARG A 356 -7.54 23.07 28.50
CA ARG A 356 -8.81 22.90 29.22
C ARG A 356 -9.14 21.43 29.47
N ALA A 357 -8.83 20.53 28.53
CA ALA A 357 -9.03 19.09 28.69
C ALA A 357 -8.19 18.54 29.86
N ARG A 358 -6.91 18.92 29.93
CA ARG A 358 -6.00 18.54 31.03
C ARG A 358 -6.52 19.06 32.37
N ALA A 359 -6.86 20.35 32.45
CA ALA A 359 -7.40 20.94 33.67
C ALA A 359 -8.69 20.26 34.16
N LEU A 360 -9.61 19.93 33.24
CA LEU A 360 -10.84 19.22 33.57
C LEU A 360 -10.57 17.80 34.08
N ARG A 361 -9.64 17.08 33.45
CA ARG A 361 -9.22 15.74 33.84
C ARG A 361 -8.56 15.73 35.22
N ASP A 362 -7.71 16.70 35.51
CA ASP A 362 -7.06 16.86 36.82
C ASP A 362 -8.09 17.17 37.91
N ALA A 363 -9.04 18.06 37.64
CA ALA A 363 -10.14 18.35 38.56
C ALA A 363 -11.00 17.12 38.85
N ARG A 364 -11.30 16.30 37.83
CA ARG A 364 -12.06 15.05 37.99
C ARG A 364 -11.26 13.98 38.74
N ARG A 365 -9.96 13.87 38.47
CA ARG A 365 -9.04 12.98 39.21
C ARG A 365 -8.97 13.36 40.68
N ALA A 366 -8.91 14.66 41.00
CA ALA A 366 -8.95 15.15 42.38
C ALA A 366 -10.28 14.83 43.09
N GLN A 367 -11.38 14.68 42.34
CA GLN A 367 -12.68 14.20 42.84
C GLN A 367 -12.78 12.66 42.89
N GLY A 368 -11.69 11.94 42.67
CA GLY A 368 -11.65 10.47 42.69
C GLY A 368 -12.30 9.79 41.47
N ARG A 369 -12.55 10.53 40.38
CA ARG A 369 -13.12 9.94 39.15
C ARG A 369 -12.01 9.35 38.29
N ASP A 370 -12.18 8.08 37.91
CA ASP A 370 -11.30 7.39 36.97
C ASP A 370 -11.81 7.54 35.52
N GLU A 371 -11.04 8.23 34.69
CA GLU A 371 -11.32 8.39 33.25
C GLU A 371 -10.49 7.45 32.36
N GLY A 372 -9.87 6.43 32.96
CA GLY A 372 -8.99 5.49 32.26
C GLY A 372 -7.64 6.11 31.85
N ARG A 373 -6.93 5.44 30.95
CA ARG A 373 -5.62 5.91 30.46
C ARG A 373 -5.75 7.21 29.67
N GLU A 374 -4.73 8.05 29.79
CA GLU A 374 -4.67 9.28 29.00
C GLU A 374 -4.50 8.93 27.52
N THR A 375 -5.28 9.61 26.67
CA THR A 375 -5.28 9.38 25.23
C THR A 375 -4.46 10.46 24.57
N GLU A 376 -3.46 10.06 23.78
CA GLU A 376 -2.71 10.98 22.93
C GLU A 376 -3.50 11.25 21.64
N TYR A 377 -3.50 12.51 21.22
CA TYR A 377 -4.18 12.98 20.00
C TYR A 377 -3.12 13.55 19.03
N PRO A 378 -2.41 12.69 18.27
CA PRO A 378 -1.32 13.13 17.40
C PRO A 378 -1.86 13.83 16.14
N PRO A 379 -1.16 14.88 15.64
CA PRO A 379 -1.49 15.52 14.37
C PRO A 379 -1.67 14.50 13.24
N MET A 380 -2.79 14.58 12.52
CA MET A 380 -3.04 13.76 11.33
C MET A 380 -4.03 14.45 10.40
N LYS A 381 -4.18 13.98 9.16
CA LYS A 381 -5.31 14.40 8.32
C LYS A 381 -6.59 13.68 8.74
N VAL A 382 -7.74 14.34 8.58
CA VAL A 382 -9.05 13.71 8.79
C VAL A 382 -9.21 12.45 7.94
N GLY A 383 -8.74 12.45 6.69
CA GLY A 383 -8.77 11.29 5.81
C GLY A 383 -7.99 10.10 6.37
N HIS A 384 -6.80 10.33 6.94
CA HIS A 384 -6.01 9.29 7.64
C HIS A 384 -6.74 8.71 8.85
N GLN A 385 -7.44 9.56 9.62
CA GLN A 385 -8.25 9.13 10.75
C GLN A 385 -9.37 8.18 10.30
N VAL A 386 -10.06 8.51 9.20
CA VAL A 386 -11.10 7.65 8.61
C VAL A 386 -10.53 6.35 8.04
N GLU A 387 -9.40 6.38 7.33
CA GLU A 387 -8.74 5.19 6.77
C GLU A 387 -8.21 4.23 7.86
N SER A 388 -7.58 4.76 8.90
CA SER A 388 -7.03 3.95 10.00
C SER A 388 -8.12 3.24 10.79
N ALA A 389 -9.29 3.86 10.94
CA ALA A 389 -10.44 3.28 11.64
C ALA A 389 -11.22 2.23 10.83
N ARG A 390 -10.89 2.07 9.54
CA ARG A 390 -11.43 1.04 8.63
C ARG A 390 -10.60 -0.25 8.61
N ARG A 391 -9.36 -0.23 9.12
CA ARG A 391 -8.50 -1.42 9.20
C ARG A 391 -8.73 -2.12 10.55
N VAL A 392 -9.16 -3.37 10.54
CA VAL A 392 -9.21 -4.21 11.75
C VAL A 392 -7.76 -4.42 12.22
N ARG A 393 -7.41 -3.91 13.40
CA ARG A 393 -6.06 -4.09 13.97
C ARG A 393 -5.86 -5.55 14.38
N CYS A 394 -5.09 -6.27 13.57
CA CYS A 394 -4.61 -7.62 13.82
C CYS A 394 -3.52 -7.59 14.90
N ASP A 395 -3.55 -8.54 15.84
CA ASP A 395 -2.47 -8.74 16.84
C ASP A 395 -1.39 -9.72 16.35
N GLU A 396 -1.43 -10.06 15.05
CA GLU A 396 -0.41 -10.81 14.30
C GLU A 396 -0.18 -12.26 14.77
N GLU A 397 -0.99 -12.78 15.70
CA GLU A 397 -0.93 -14.18 16.11
C GLU A 397 -1.43 -15.13 15.01
N ARG A 398 -0.71 -16.25 14.84
CA ARG A 398 -0.98 -17.28 13.82
C ARG A 398 -1.48 -18.57 14.48
N PRO A 399 -2.46 -19.28 13.89
CA PRO A 399 -3.05 -19.07 12.55
C PRO A 399 -4.22 -18.07 12.50
N LYS A 400 -4.75 -17.67 13.66
CA LYS A 400 -5.85 -16.70 13.79
C LYS A 400 -5.48 -15.68 14.88
N CYS A 401 -5.62 -14.39 14.57
CA CYS A 401 -5.41 -13.27 15.48
C CYS A 401 -6.30 -13.42 16.73
N ARG A 402 -5.73 -13.21 17.92
CA ARG A 402 -6.38 -13.44 19.22
C ARG A 402 -7.61 -12.55 19.35
N ARG A 403 -7.55 -11.29 18.91
CA ARG A 403 -8.69 -10.37 18.83
C ARG A 403 -9.82 -10.87 17.95
N CYS A 404 -9.50 -11.45 16.81
CA CYS A 404 -10.46 -11.98 15.85
C CYS A 404 -11.20 -13.18 16.46
N VAL A 405 -10.44 -14.11 17.07
CA VAL A 405 -10.98 -15.27 17.79
C VAL A 405 -11.86 -14.85 18.96
N LYS A 406 -11.43 -13.86 19.75
CA LYS A 406 -12.15 -13.39 20.94
C LYS A 406 -13.44 -12.62 20.61
N GLY A 407 -13.53 -12.01 19.43
CA GLY A 407 -14.74 -11.31 18.96
C GLY A 407 -15.74 -12.14 18.19
N GLY A 408 -15.55 -13.45 18.12
CA GLY A 408 -16.32 -14.32 17.25
C GLY A 408 -16.17 -13.96 15.76
N HIS A 409 -15.18 -13.16 15.37
CA HIS A 409 -14.85 -12.90 13.97
C HIS A 409 -14.12 -14.11 13.40
N GLU A 410 -14.49 -14.52 12.19
CA GLU A 410 -13.59 -15.36 11.42
C GLU A 410 -12.32 -14.55 11.18
N CYS A 411 -11.25 -14.91 11.91
CA CYS A 411 -9.96 -14.39 11.59
C CYS A 411 -9.62 -14.88 10.20
N ARG A 412 -9.68 -13.96 9.23
CA ARG A 412 -9.24 -14.21 7.85
C ARG A 412 -7.75 -14.54 7.77
N GLY A 413 -7.04 -14.52 8.89
CA GLY A 413 -5.60 -14.72 8.94
C GLY A 413 -4.91 -13.89 7.86
N TYR A 414 -3.93 -14.50 7.24
CA TYR A 414 -3.25 -14.00 6.06
C TYR A 414 -3.90 -14.56 4.77
N GLU A 415 -5.23 -14.57 4.69
CA GLU A 415 -5.95 -14.95 3.48
C GLU A 415 -6.25 -13.71 2.64
N LEU A 416 -5.81 -13.77 1.38
CA LEU A 416 -6.20 -12.84 0.33
C LEU A 416 -7.70 -13.04 0.01
N PRO A 417 -8.42 -11.99 -0.40
CA PRO A 417 -9.85 -12.10 -0.70
C PRO A 417 -10.12 -13.11 -1.82
N PRO A 418 -11.31 -13.75 -1.83
CA PRO A 418 -11.71 -14.60 -2.94
C PRO A 418 -11.91 -13.74 -4.19
N SER A 419 -11.51 -14.31 -5.33
CA SER A 419 -11.83 -13.80 -6.66
C SER A 419 -13.34 -13.62 -6.82
N SER A 420 -13.81 -12.40 -7.05
CA SER A 420 -15.10 -12.19 -7.73
C SER A 420 -14.90 -12.47 -9.21
N GLU A 421 -15.33 -13.66 -9.64
CA GLU A 421 -15.47 -14.10 -11.03
C GLU A 421 -16.23 -13.06 -11.88
N THR A 422 -15.66 -12.53 -12.97
CA THR A 422 -15.80 -13.18 -14.29
C THR A 422 -15.25 -14.59 -14.28
N ALA A 423 -16.16 -15.57 -14.39
CA ALA A 423 -15.89 -16.98 -14.19
C ALA A 423 -14.94 -17.54 -15.24
N ILE A 424 -13.96 -18.35 -14.78
CA ILE A 424 -13.59 -19.60 -15.45
C ILE A 424 -13.34 -20.65 -14.36
N VAL A 425 -14.30 -21.56 -14.23
CA VAL A 425 -14.30 -22.75 -13.35
C VAL A 425 -13.11 -23.66 -13.70
N ILE A 426 -12.27 -24.06 -12.73
CA ILE A 426 -11.60 -25.38 -12.73
C ILE A 426 -11.37 -25.87 -11.29
N SER A 427 -11.98 -27.02 -10.97
CA SER A 427 -11.70 -27.86 -9.81
C SER A 427 -10.43 -28.69 -10.03
N SER A 428 -9.57 -28.85 -9.01
CA SER A 428 -9.02 -30.17 -8.61
C SER A 428 -8.05 -30.07 -7.43
N LYS A 429 -8.12 -31.08 -6.55
CA LYS A 429 -7.34 -31.26 -5.32
C LYS A 429 -5.82 -31.40 -5.57
N LEU A 430 -5.00 -31.00 -4.59
CA LEU A 430 -3.58 -31.36 -4.48
C LEU A 430 -3.33 -32.18 -3.20
N GLY A 431 -2.54 -33.25 -3.32
CA GLY A 431 -2.12 -34.15 -2.24
C GLY A 431 -0.91 -33.62 -1.43
N PRO A 432 -0.54 -34.32 -0.33
CA PRO A 432 0.42 -33.83 0.65
C PRO A 432 1.84 -34.36 0.37
N GLU A 433 2.85 -33.50 0.53
CA GLU A 433 4.12 -33.80 1.23
C GLU A 433 5.14 -32.65 1.05
N ALA A 434 5.47 -31.95 2.13
CA ALA A 434 6.70 -31.17 2.27
C ALA A 434 7.11 -31.12 3.76
N SER A 435 8.39 -31.38 4.05
CA SER A 435 8.89 -31.85 5.35
C SER A 435 9.20 -30.76 6.40
N LYS A 436 9.19 -31.18 7.68
CA LYS A 436 9.31 -30.36 8.91
C LYS A 436 10.58 -29.52 9.05
N GLU A 437 11.65 -29.83 8.31
CA GLU A 437 12.94 -29.12 8.42
C GLU A 437 12.94 -27.75 7.74
N GLN A 438 12.17 -27.57 6.66
CA GLN A 438 12.00 -26.28 5.98
C GLN A 438 11.27 -25.24 6.87
N HIS A 439 10.44 -25.72 7.80
CA HIS A 439 9.63 -24.89 8.70
C HIS A 439 10.45 -24.25 9.85
N ALA A 440 11.57 -24.86 10.23
CA ALA A 440 12.41 -24.39 11.34
C ALA A 440 13.42 -23.31 10.91
N ALA A 441 13.96 -23.42 9.70
CA ALA A 441 14.87 -22.43 9.13
C ALA A 441 14.15 -21.08 8.86
N LEU A 442 12.91 -21.13 8.35
CA LEU A 442 12.08 -19.96 8.08
C LEU A 442 11.71 -19.17 9.36
N LYS A 443 11.39 -19.88 10.46
CA LYS A 443 11.11 -19.26 11.77
C LYS A 443 12.32 -18.52 12.36
N ARG A 444 13.54 -18.93 12.01
CA ARG A 444 14.77 -18.31 12.54
C ARG A 444 15.11 -17.01 11.78
N ALA A 445 14.84 -16.97 10.47
CA ALA A 445 14.99 -15.76 9.65
C ALA A 445 13.96 -14.67 10.00
N LEU A 446 12.70 -15.04 10.22
CA LEU A 446 11.61 -14.10 10.55
C LEU A 446 11.81 -13.38 11.90
N ARG A 447 12.45 -14.04 12.88
CA ARG A 447 12.74 -13.45 14.19
C ARG A 447 13.84 -12.38 14.14
N THR A 448 14.75 -12.47 13.18
CA THR A 448 15.82 -11.48 12.98
C THR A 448 15.31 -10.21 12.31
N MET A 449 14.26 -10.33 11.47
CA MET A 449 13.61 -9.19 10.82
C MET A 449 12.70 -8.38 11.75
N ALA A 450 12.19 -8.98 12.84
CA ALA A 450 11.28 -8.36 13.81
C ALA A 450 11.94 -7.40 14.82
N ARG A 451 13.24 -7.09 14.69
CA ARG A 451 13.97 -6.22 15.62
C ARG A 451 14.78 -5.14 14.88
N ARG A 452 14.11 -4.07 14.41
CA ARG A 452 14.70 -2.73 14.22
C ARG A 452 13.60 -1.66 14.29
N SER A 453 13.95 -0.55 14.96
CA SER A 453 13.13 0.45 15.67
C SER A 453 12.50 1.56 14.82
N ASP A 454 11.35 2.07 15.31
CA ASP A 454 10.84 3.46 15.44
C ASP A 454 11.05 4.57 14.38
N LYS A 455 9.93 5.30 14.14
CA LYS A 455 9.67 6.69 13.61
C LYS A 455 9.18 6.81 12.13
N PRO A 456 8.60 7.96 11.69
CA PRO A 456 7.33 8.66 12.04
C PRO A 456 6.38 8.87 10.81
N ALA A 457 5.12 9.32 10.99
CA ALA A 457 4.04 9.28 9.98
C ALA A 457 4.06 10.40 8.89
N VAL A 458 3.74 10.01 7.65
CA VAL A 458 3.91 10.72 6.35
C VAL A 458 2.55 10.93 5.65
N GLU A 459 2.46 12.00 4.85
CA GLU A 459 1.44 12.38 3.84
C GLU A 459 0.88 11.16 3.04
N ILE A 460 -0.42 11.11 2.67
CA ILE A 460 -0.93 10.05 1.78
C ILE A 460 -1.30 10.64 0.43
N ASP A 461 -0.70 10.05 -0.60
CA ASP A 461 -0.85 10.39 -2.00
C ASP A 461 -2.09 9.72 -2.64
N PRO A 462 -2.71 10.32 -3.69
CA PRO A 462 -3.86 9.74 -4.40
C PRO A 462 -3.61 8.33 -4.98
N PRO A 463 -4.66 7.53 -5.28
CA PRO A 463 -4.52 6.26 -5.98
C PRO A 463 -3.79 6.45 -7.33
N TYR A 464 -2.79 5.61 -7.59
CA TYR A 464 -1.89 5.72 -8.75
C TYR A 464 -1.03 6.98 -8.80
N TRP A 465 -0.93 7.76 -7.71
CA TRP A 465 -0.02 8.90 -7.66
C TRP A 465 1.42 8.48 -7.88
N ASP A 466 1.90 7.43 -7.21
CA ASP A 466 3.23 6.88 -7.43
C ASP A 466 3.45 6.50 -8.90
N TYR A 467 2.42 5.99 -9.57
CA TYR A 467 2.46 5.70 -10.99
C TYR A 467 2.53 6.97 -11.84
N MET A 468 1.76 8.02 -11.53
CA MET A 468 1.86 9.32 -12.23
C MET A 468 3.18 10.03 -11.97
N GLN A 469 3.70 9.99 -10.74
CA GLN A 469 5.03 10.48 -10.38
C GLN A 469 6.11 9.70 -11.11
N ALA A 470 5.98 8.38 -11.22
CA ALA A 470 6.88 7.55 -12.01
C ALA A 470 6.83 7.92 -13.50
N ILE A 471 5.66 8.24 -14.06
CA ILE A 471 5.54 8.68 -15.47
C ILE A 471 6.22 10.03 -15.65
N LYS A 472 5.96 10.99 -14.75
CA LYS A 472 6.60 12.30 -14.77
C LYS A 472 8.12 12.15 -14.67
N PHE A 473 8.59 11.39 -13.69
CA PHE A 473 10.00 11.07 -13.49
C PHE A 473 10.63 10.43 -14.72
N TYR A 474 9.97 9.46 -15.35
CA TYR A 474 10.46 8.84 -16.57
C TYR A 474 10.65 9.87 -17.68
N HIS A 475 9.67 10.74 -17.91
CA HIS A 475 9.74 11.77 -18.93
C HIS A 475 10.81 12.82 -18.63
N THR A 476 11.03 13.16 -17.35
CA THR A 476 11.98 14.19 -16.94
C THR A 476 13.42 13.70 -16.88
N TYR A 477 13.66 12.46 -16.45
CA TYR A 477 15.02 12.00 -16.10
C TYR A 477 15.48 10.73 -16.81
N VAL A 478 14.58 9.90 -17.33
CA VAL A 478 14.95 8.59 -17.90
C VAL A 478 14.90 8.60 -19.43
N LYS A 479 13.85 9.17 -20.02
CA LYS A 479 13.58 9.11 -21.46
C LYS A 479 14.73 9.64 -22.32
N GLU A 480 15.35 10.74 -21.92
CA GLU A 480 16.42 11.40 -22.70
C GLU A 480 17.73 10.60 -22.73
N TRP A 481 17.95 9.76 -21.72
CA TRP A 481 19.14 8.92 -21.61
C TRP A 481 18.96 7.54 -22.23
N GLN A 482 17.74 7.20 -22.64
CA GLN A 482 17.51 5.99 -23.42
C GLN A 482 18.17 6.17 -24.78
N PRO A 483 18.97 5.20 -25.24
CA PRO A 483 19.67 5.36 -26.49
C PRO A 483 18.68 5.30 -27.66
N THR A 484 18.28 6.48 -28.16
CA THR A 484 17.31 6.65 -29.24
C THR A 484 17.89 6.23 -30.60
N GLU A 485 19.21 6.28 -30.72
CA GLU A 485 19.99 5.85 -31.88
C GLU A 485 19.89 4.35 -32.17
N PHE A 486 19.44 3.55 -31.19
CA PHE A 486 19.38 2.10 -31.30
C PHE A 486 17.99 1.55 -31.66
N GLY A 487 17.07 2.41 -32.12
CA GLY A 487 15.88 2.04 -32.92
C GLY A 487 14.80 1.15 -32.30
N VAL A 488 14.97 0.58 -31.10
CA VAL A 488 14.09 -0.51 -30.60
C VAL A 488 13.55 -0.31 -29.18
N LEU A 489 13.87 0.79 -28.50
CA LEU A 489 13.19 1.10 -27.23
C LEU A 489 11.84 1.76 -27.52
N GLN A 490 10.80 0.94 -27.67
CA GLN A 490 9.43 1.45 -27.59
C GLN A 490 9.27 2.13 -26.23
N ALA A 491 8.99 3.43 -26.25
CA ALA A 491 8.57 4.13 -25.04
C ALA A 491 7.44 3.32 -24.39
N PRO A 492 7.49 3.11 -23.05
CA PRO A 492 6.45 2.35 -22.38
C PRO A 492 5.11 3.00 -22.73
N SER A 493 4.17 2.21 -23.27
CA SER A 493 2.83 2.74 -23.46
C SER A 493 2.25 2.91 -22.06
N PHE A 494 1.94 4.16 -21.70
CA PHE A 494 1.23 4.49 -20.45
C PHE A 494 -0.26 4.11 -20.52
N SER A 495 -0.64 3.41 -21.60
CA SER A 495 -1.91 2.73 -21.79
C SER A 495 -1.82 1.25 -21.38
N ASP A 496 -2.90 0.51 -21.63
CA ASP A 496 -3.21 -0.91 -21.42
C ASP A 496 -2.12 -1.99 -21.59
N ARG A 497 -0.91 -1.67 -22.05
CA ARG A 497 0.15 -2.64 -22.37
C ARG A 497 1.26 -2.75 -21.32
N THR A 498 1.21 -1.94 -20.25
CA THR A 498 2.19 -2.02 -19.15
C THR A 498 1.46 -2.04 -17.81
N HIS A 499 1.78 -3.02 -16.95
CA HIS A 499 1.22 -3.06 -15.60
C HIS A 499 1.84 -1.94 -14.73
N PRO A 500 1.05 -1.14 -13.98
CA PRO A 500 1.56 -0.01 -13.19
C PRO A 500 2.71 -0.36 -12.24
N ALA A 501 2.57 -1.41 -11.43
CA ALA A 501 3.63 -1.87 -10.51
C ALA A 501 4.93 -2.26 -11.25
N ASN A 502 4.81 -2.88 -12.43
CA ASN A 502 5.95 -3.26 -13.25
C ASN A 502 6.68 -2.04 -13.83
N PHE A 503 5.95 -0.97 -14.14
CA PHE A 503 6.56 0.28 -14.56
C PHE A 503 7.19 1.03 -13.37
N LEU A 504 6.47 1.13 -12.26
CA LEU A 504 6.91 1.78 -11.02
C LEU A 504 8.22 1.17 -10.52
N GLY A 505 8.36 -0.16 -10.50
CA GLY A 505 9.59 -0.83 -10.08
C GLY A 505 10.80 -0.44 -10.93
N ARG A 506 10.64 -0.24 -12.23
CA ARG A 506 11.73 0.25 -13.09
C ARG A 506 12.13 1.68 -12.74
N GLN A 507 11.16 2.54 -12.42
CA GLN A 507 11.44 3.93 -12.07
C GLN A 507 12.10 4.06 -10.70
N ILE A 508 11.67 3.28 -9.71
CA ILE A 508 12.31 3.22 -8.38
C ILE A 508 13.77 2.77 -8.51
N SER A 509 14.06 1.76 -9.34
CA SER A 509 15.43 1.32 -9.65
C SER A 509 16.31 2.48 -10.15
N HIS A 510 15.83 3.24 -11.14
CA HIS A 510 16.54 4.40 -11.66
C HIS A 510 16.70 5.52 -10.62
N TYR A 511 15.69 5.74 -9.79
CA TYR A 511 15.73 6.75 -8.73
C TYR A 511 16.79 6.42 -7.66
N ILE A 512 16.82 5.19 -7.15
CA ILE A 512 17.84 4.71 -6.21
C ILE A 512 19.25 4.87 -6.81
N LYS A 513 19.40 4.58 -8.10
CA LYS A 513 20.66 4.72 -8.82
C LYS A 513 21.11 6.18 -8.91
N MET A 514 20.23 7.11 -9.26
CA MET A 514 20.59 8.53 -9.35
C MET A 514 20.94 9.12 -7.99
N LEU A 515 20.23 8.71 -6.93
CA LEU A 515 20.59 9.11 -5.57
C LEU A 515 21.96 8.55 -5.17
N SER A 516 22.28 7.30 -5.53
CA SER A 516 23.60 6.70 -5.30
C SER A 516 24.71 7.49 -5.99
N MET A 517 24.47 7.89 -7.23
CA MET A 517 25.38 8.73 -8.01
C MET A 517 25.59 10.10 -7.37
N HIS A 518 24.51 10.79 -7.00
CA HIS A 518 24.58 12.11 -6.36
C HIS A 518 25.34 12.08 -5.03
N ARG A 519 25.26 10.97 -4.29
CA ARG A 519 25.99 10.75 -3.04
C ARG A 519 27.43 10.25 -3.23
N GLY A 520 27.83 9.89 -4.45
CA GLY A 520 29.14 9.31 -4.74
C GLY A 520 29.36 7.91 -4.13
N LYS A 521 28.30 7.23 -3.68
CA LYS A 521 28.33 5.90 -3.06
C LYS A 521 27.01 5.16 -3.32
N LEU A 522 27.07 3.85 -3.53
CA LEU A 522 25.89 2.99 -3.61
C LEU A 522 25.05 3.06 -2.31
N LEU A 523 23.76 3.31 -2.45
CA LEU A 523 22.78 3.25 -1.37
C LEU A 523 22.44 1.79 -1.04
N GLN A 524 22.49 1.42 0.25
CA GLN A 524 21.94 0.14 0.72
C GLN A 524 20.50 0.30 1.23
N PRO A 525 19.70 -0.77 1.25
CA PRO A 525 18.33 -0.70 1.72
C PRO A 525 18.28 -0.35 3.20
N GLY A 526 17.48 0.65 3.53
CA GLY A 526 17.42 1.23 4.87
C GLY A 526 18.59 2.16 5.22
N GLU A 527 19.54 2.42 4.31
CA GLU A 527 20.54 3.49 4.49
C GLU A 527 20.00 4.85 4.02
N GLY A 528 20.40 5.91 4.72
CA GLY A 528 20.17 7.30 4.35
C GLY A 528 18.99 7.94 5.10
N ASP A 529 19.30 8.92 5.95
CA ASP A 529 18.31 9.71 6.68
C ASP A 529 17.32 10.38 5.70
N GLY A 530 16.02 10.23 5.93
CA GLY A 530 14.96 10.79 5.09
C GLY A 530 14.63 9.95 3.84
N LEU A 531 15.18 8.73 3.70
CA LEU A 531 14.85 7.80 2.61
C LEU A 531 13.91 6.66 3.05
N GLU A 532 13.32 6.73 4.23
CA GLU A 532 12.45 5.68 4.79
C GLU A 532 11.24 5.41 3.89
N THR A 533 10.68 6.46 3.28
CA THR A 533 9.58 6.38 2.30
C THR A 533 10.04 5.70 1.02
N LEU A 534 11.21 6.03 0.49
CA LEU A 534 11.79 5.38 -0.69
C LEU A 534 11.97 3.87 -0.46
N TRP A 535 12.53 3.48 0.69
CA TRP A 535 12.72 2.07 1.01
C TRP A 535 11.40 1.34 1.24
N SER A 536 10.40 2.02 1.81
CA SER A 536 9.04 1.49 1.91
C SER A 536 8.41 1.28 0.53
N SER A 537 8.52 2.25 -0.38
CA SER A 537 8.03 2.14 -1.77
C SER A 537 8.77 1.04 -2.54
N TYR A 538 10.08 0.90 -2.34
CA TYR A 538 10.87 -0.21 -2.88
C TYR A 538 10.34 -1.57 -2.42
N SER A 539 10.16 -1.77 -1.10
CA SER A 539 9.68 -3.03 -0.55
C SER A 539 8.24 -3.35 -0.98
N ASN A 540 7.34 -2.35 -0.96
CA ASN A 540 5.97 -2.51 -1.41
C ASN A 540 5.90 -2.88 -2.90
N THR A 541 6.65 -2.17 -3.74
CA THR A 541 6.68 -2.45 -5.19
C THR A 541 7.29 -3.83 -5.48
N MET A 542 8.31 -4.25 -4.72
CA MET A 542 8.86 -5.60 -4.83
C MET A 542 7.81 -6.68 -4.50
N LEU A 543 7.04 -6.48 -3.43
CA LEU A 543 5.95 -7.40 -3.06
C LEU A 543 4.86 -7.44 -4.14
N GLU A 544 4.44 -6.28 -4.65
CA GLU A 544 3.46 -6.21 -5.74
C GLU A 544 3.93 -6.95 -7.01
N ILE A 545 5.20 -6.80 -7.39
CA ILE A 545 5.76 -7.52 -8.55
C ILE A 545 5.77 -9.03 -8.30
N ILE A 546 6.09 -9.48 -7.07
CA ILE A 546 6.05 -10.90 -6.69
C ILE A 546 4.60 -11.44 -6.74
N GLU A 547 3.63 -10.66 -6.25
CA GLU A 547 2.21 -11.00 -6.34
C GLU A 547 1.75 -11.13 -7.80
N LEU A 548 2.20 -10.24 -8.69
CA LEU A 548 1.94 -10.33 -10.12
C LEU A 548 2.58 -11.56 -10.76
N ILE A 549 3.84 -11.88 -10.41
CA ILE A 549 4.49 -13.10 -10.88
C ILE A 549 3.66 -14.32 -10.45
N ASN A 550 3.24 -14.38 -9.19
CA ASN A 550 2.40 -15.47 -8.68
C ASN A 550 1.04 -15.54 -9.38
N PHE A 551 0.43 -14.41 -9.68
CA PHE A 551 -0.80 -14.31 -10.48
C PHE A 551 -0.59 -14.91 -11.89
N PHE A 552 0.49 -14.56 -12.58
CA PHE A 552 0.79 -15.09 -13.91
C PHE A 552 1.20 -16.58 -13.90
N ILE A 553 1.88 -17.05 -12.84
CA ILE A 553 2.19 -18.49 -12.67
C ILE A 553 0.90 -19.30 -12.58
N ARG A 554 -0.13 -18.78 -11.91
CA ARG A 554 -1.45 -19.43 -11.78
C ARG A 554 -2.32 -19.33 -13.04
N GLY A 555 -1.76 -18.87 -14.16
CA GLY A 555 -2.48 -18.71 -15.42
C GLY A 555 -3.25 -17.39 -15.56
N GLY A 556 -3.05 -16.45 -14.64
CA GLY A 556 -3.61 -15.10 -14.75
C GLY A 556 -3.17 -14.41 -16.04
N THR A 557 -4.00 -13.52 -16.57
CA THR A 557 -3.64 -12.65 -17.69
C THR A 557 -4.03 -11.22 -17.38
N PHE A 558 -3.25 -10.27 -17.86
CA PHE A 558 -3.58 -8.85 -17.81
C PHE A 558 -3.92 -8.40 -19.23
N LYS A 559 -5.17 -8.02 -19.46
CA LYS A 559 -5.68 -7.62 -20.79
C LYS A 559 -5.33 -8.63 -21.90
N GLY A 560 -5.50 -9.92 -21.58
CA GLY A 560 -5.25 -11.03 -22.52
C GLY A 560 -3.78 -11.37 -22.75
N ARG A 561 -2.84 -10.79 -21.99
CA ARG A 561 -1.41 -11.08 -22.09
C ARG A 561 -0.84 -11.59 -20.77
N ASN A 562 0.17 -12.45 -20.87
CA ASN A 562 0.97 -12.87 -19.73
C ASN A 562 2.26 -12.04 -19.67
N TYR A 563 2.42 -11.23 -18.62
CA TYR A 563 3.59 -10.34 -18.46
C TYR A 563 4.69 -10.93 -17.58
N ILE A 564 4.64 -12.23 -17.27
CA ILE A 564 5.53 -12.83 -16.28
C ILE A 564 7.01 -12.58 -16.56
N TYR A 565 7.46 -12.72 -17.81
CA TYR A 565 8.86 -12.50 -18.17
C TYR A 565 9.30 -11.05 -17.95
N SER A 566 8.39 -10.10 -18.17
CA SER A 566 8.63 -8.68 -17.89
C SER A 566 8.71 -8.40 -16.40
N CYS A 567 7.86 -9.05 -15.60
CA CYS A 567 7.85 -8.93 -14.14
C CYS A 567 9.08 -9.60 -13.50
N LEU A 568 9.48 -10.79 -13.97
CA LEU A 568 10.71 -11.47 -13.52
C LEU A 568 11.95 -10.62 -13.78
N TYR A 569 12.06 -10.03 -14.97
CA TYR A 569 13.16 -9.12 -15.30
C TYR A 569 13.12 -7.85 -14.45
N THR A 570 11.95 -7.23 -14.29
CA THR A 570 11.79 -6.01 -13.49
C THR A 570 12.11 -6.27 -12.02
N LEU A 571 11.73 -7.43 -11.47
CA LEU A 571 12.04 -7.81 -10.09
C LEU A 571 13.56 -7.83 -9.85
N MET A 572 14.32 -8.48 -10.75
CA MET A 572 15.78 -8.49 -10.70
C MET A 572 16.36 -7.07 -10.83
N ARG A 573 15.88 -6.28 -11.79
CA ARG A 573 16.38 -4.92 -12.06
C ARG A 573 16.05 -3.93 -10.94
N LEU A 574 14.91 -4.09 -10.25
CA LEU A 574 14.56 -3.31 -9.07
C LEU A 574 15.58 -3.54 -7.95
N ASP A 575 15.99 -4.79 -7.77
CA ASP A 575 16.88 -5.22 -6.70
C ASP A 575 18.35 -4.84 -6.95
N LEU A 576 18.84 -4.85 -8.19
CA LEU A 576 20.26 -4.57 -8.51
C LEU A 576 20.84 -3.29 -7.86
N PRO A 577 20.24 -2.09 -8.00
CA PRO A 577 20.79 -0.89 -7.38
C PRO A 577 20.50 -0.78 -5.88
N ALA A 578 19.54 -1.54 -5.36
CA ALA A 578 19.09 -1.50 -3.98
C ALA A 578 19.80 -2.54 -3.11
N HIS A 579 19.64 -3.82 -3.42
CA HIS A 579 20.06 -4.97 -2.63
C HIS A 579 20.73 -6.04 -3.54
N TRP A 580 21.81 -5.70 -4.24
CA TRP A 580 22.52 -6.54 -5.23
C TRP A 580 22.96 -7.95 -4.81
N SER A 581 22.60 -8.45 -3.63
CA SER A 581 22.83 -9.84 -3.25
C SER A 581 21.73 -10.79 -3.74
N LEU A 582 20.52 -10.31 -4.10
CA LEU A 582 19.39 -11.21 -4.41
C LEU A 582 19.25 -11.55 -5.90
N TRP A 583 20.01 -10.90 -6.81
CA TRP A 583 19.95 -11.21 -8.25
C TRP A 583 20.18 -12.71 -8.57
N HIS A 584 21.02 -13.39 -7.78
CA HIS A 584 21.18 -14.84 -7.89
C HIS A 584 19.85 -15.58 -7.72
N ALA A 585 19.07 -15.23 -6.69
CA ALA A 585 17.78 -15.84 -6.43
C ALA A 585 16.77 -15.51 -7.56
N HIS A 586 16.76 -14.27 -8.04
CA HIS A 586 15.86 -13.85 -9.13
C HIS A 586 16.12 -14.60 -10.43
N ILE A 587 17.39 -14.76 -10.83
CA ILE A 587 17.76 -15.50 -12.04
C ILE A 587 17.44 -16.99 -11.89
N ARG A 588 17.80 -17.60 -10.74
CA ARG A 588 17.51 -19.01 -10.47
C ARG A 588 16.01 -19.30 -10.46
N GLY A 589 15.21 -18.43 -9.83
CA GLY A 589 13.76 -18.53 -9.83
C GLY A 589 13.16 -18.43 -11.24
N SER A 590 13.70 -17.55 -12.08
CA SER A 590 13.26 -17.41 -13.47
C SER A 590 13.56 -18.67 -14.30
N ILE A 591 14.74 -19.26 -14.15
CA ILE A 591 15.11 -20.52 -14.83
C ILE A 591 14.26 -21.68 -14.29
N ALA A 592 13.99 -21.72 -12.99
CA ALA A 592 13.09 -22.71 -12.40
C ALA A 592 11.67 -22.60 -12.96
N TYR A 593 11.17 -21.39 -13.19
CA TYR A 593 9.89 -21.18 -13.87
C TYR A 593 9.90 -21.75 -15.30
N ILE A 594 10.94 -21.47 -16.10
CA ILE A 594 11.08 -22.05 -17.46
C ILE A 594 11.04 -23.58 -17.42
N ARG A 595 11.77 -24.19 -16.48
CA ARG A 595 11.74 -25.64 -16.29
C ARG A 595 10.34 -26.14 -15.93
N SER A 596 9.63 -25.43 -15.04
CA SER A 596 8.29 -25.82 -14.58
C SER A 596 7.23 -25.81 -15.70
N ILE A 597 7.38 -24.95 -16.70
CA ILE A 597 6.45 -24.89 -17.84
C ILE A 597 6.84 -25.84 -18.98
N GLY A 598 7.83 -26.72 -18.79
CA GLY A 598 8.29 -27.69 -19.79
C GLY A 598 9.45 -27.20 -20.68
N GLY A 599 10.23 -26.23 -20.20
CA GLY A 599 11.48 -25.81 -20.82
C GLY A 599 11.34 -24.73 -21.90
N VAL A 600 12.46 -24.45 -22.57
CA VAL A 600 12.56 -23.45 -23.65
C VAL A 600 11.53 -23.70 -24.77
N PRO A 601 11.25 -24.94 -25.22
CA PRO A 601 10.25 -25.16 -26.27
C PRO A 601 8.84 -24.65 -25.89
N ASN A 602 8.43 -24.82 -24.63
CA ASN A 602 7.13 -24.35 -24.16
C ASN A 602 7.09 -22.85 -23.91
N MET A 603 8.21 -22.27 -23.44
CA MET A 603 8.36 -20.82 -23.38
C MET A 603 8.14 -20.19 -24.77
N LEU A 604 8.77 -20.73 -25.81
CA LEU A 604 8.62 -20.24 -27.18
C LEU A 604 7.18 -20.41 -27.71
N ARG A 605 6.55 -21.57 -27.43
CA ARG A 605 5.14 -21.81 -27.81
C ARG A 605 4.16 -20.85 -27.16
N SER A 606 4.43 -20.39 -25.94
CA SER A 606 3.58 -19.39 -25.27
C SER A 606 3.66 -17.99 -25.91
N SER A 607 4.69 -17.74 -26.74
CA SER A 607 4.94 -16.48 -27.46
C SER A 607 4.54 -16.64 -28.94
N MET A 608 3.25 -16.90 -29.23
CA MET A 608 2.81 -17.34 -30.57
C MET A 608 2.97 -16.31 -31.72
N THR A 609 3.50 -15.10 -31.48
CA THR A 609 3.63 -14.08 -32.54
C THR A 609 4.92 -13.25 -32.56
N THR A 610 5.82 -13.36 -31.56
CA THR A 610 7.01 -12.47 -31.45
C THR A 610 8.19 -13.13 -30.74
N GLY A 611 8.87 -14.12 -31.35
CA GLY A 611 10.18 -14.63 -30.89
C GLY A 611 10.27 -15.04 -29.41
N PRO A 612 11.50 -15.21 -28.85
CA PRO A 612 11.68 -15.42 -27.42
C PRO A 612 11.20 -14.20 -26.61
N PRO A 613 10.60 -14.39 -25.42
CA PRO A 613 10.15 -13.28 -24.60
C PRO A 613 11.32 -12.38 -24.17
N ILE A 614 11.31 -11.11 -24.59
CA ILE A 614 12.42 -10.17 -24.37
C ILE A 614 12.86 -10.05 -22.91
N GLY A 615 11.92 -10.10 -21.95
CA GLY A 615 12.26 -10.06 -20.53
C GLY A 615 13.14 -11.24 -20.08
N PHE A 616 12.90 -12.44 -20.64
CA PHE A 616 13.74 -13.61 -20.34
C PHE A 616 15.06 -13.57 -21.10
N THR A 617 15.08 -13.10 -22.35
CA THR A 617 16.33 -12.95 -23.10
C THR A 617 17.31 -12.02 -22.38
N ARG A 618 16.85 -10.85 -21.90
CA ARG A 618 17.68 -9.93 -21.10
C ARG A 618 18.20 -10.56 -19.84
N LEU A 619 17.33 -11.27 -19.13
CA LEU A 619 17.68 -11.94 -17.90
C LEU A 619 18.77 -12.99 -18.14
N LEU A 620 18.69 -13.77 -19.23
CA LEU A 620 19.70 -14.75 -19.58
C LEU A 620 21.02 -14.09 -20.01
N SER A 621 20.96 -13.00 -20.77
CA SER A 621 22.15 -12.23 -21.15
C SER A 621 22.88 -11.67 -19.92
N GLU A 622 22.14 -11.08 -18.99
CA GLU A 622 22.69 -10.61 -17.70
C GLU A 622 23.23 -11.78 -16.86
N ALA A 623 22.58 -12.95 -16.85
CA ALA A 623 23.10 -14.14 -16.16
C ALA A 623 24.47 -14.60 -16.69
N ILE A 624 24.66 -14.59 -18.02
CA ILE A 624 25.93 -14.94 -18.66
C ILE A 624 27.01 -13.91 -18.29
N MET A 625 26.67 -12.61 -18.37
CA MET A 625 27.62 -11.55 -18.07
C MET A 625 28.00 -11.55 -16.58
N PHE A 626 27.05 -11.60 -15.65
CA PHE A 626 27.32 -11.56 -14.21
C PHE A 626 28.12 -12.78 -13.74
N SER A 627 27.96 -13.93 -14.40
CA SER A 627 28.79 -15.11 -14.14
C SER A 627 30.28 -14.88 -14.45
N THR A 628 30.63 -13.92 -15.32
CA THR A 628 32.03 -13.56 -15.57
C THR A 628 32.69 -12.92 -14.34
N THR A 629 31.95 -12.13 -13.58
CA THR A 629 32.38 -11.45 -12.34
C THR A 629 31.88 -12.17 -11.09
N THR A 630 31.69 -13.48 -11.19
CA THR A 630 31.34 -14.37 -10.08
C THR A 630 32.45 -15.41 -9.91
N PRO A 631 32.90 -15.69 -8.66
CA PRO A 631 33.83 -16.78 -8.38
C PRO A 631 33.38 -18.08 -9.04
N ALA A 632 34.30 -18.88 -9.57
CA ALA A 632 33.96 -20.04 -10.37
C ALA A 632 32.99 -21.02 -9.66
N ARG A 633 33.10 -21.20 -8.34
CA ARG A 633 32.25 -22.09 -7.53
C ARG A 633 30.89 -21.51 -7.15
N MET A 634 30.69 -20.20 -7.34
CA MET A 634 29.48 -19.49 -6.93
C MET A 634 28.57 -19.14 -8.11
N GLN A 635 28.96 -19.50 -9.34
CA GLN A 635 28.19 -19.21 -10.54
C GLN A 635 26.79 -19.83 -10.52
N ILE A 636 25.86 -19.20 -11.23
CA ILE A 636 24.54 -19.76 -11.49
C ILE A 636 24.69 -20.87 -12.52
N THR A 637 24.48 -22.11 -12.10
CA THR A 637 24.60 -23.28 -12.97
C THR A 637 23.26 -23.78 -13.50
N ASP A 638 22.15 -23.18 -13.06
CA ASP A 638 20.80 -23.58 -13.44
C ASP A 638 20.55 -23.49 -14.95
N TYR A 639 21.16 -22.55 -15.67
CA TYR A 639 21.02 -22.48 -17.14
C TYR A 639 21.99 -23.39 -17.89
N ASN A 640 22.91 -24.12 -17.22
CA ASN A 640 23.84 -25.04 -17.89
C ASN A 640 23.14 -26.24 -18.54
N GLY A 641 21.87 -26.47 -18.21
CA GLY A 641 21.04 -27.52 -18.83
C GLY A 641 20.46 -27.13 -20.19
N PHE A 642 20.55 -25.86 -20.61
CA PHE A 642 20.11 -25.44 -21.93
C PHE A 642 21.10 -25.92 -23.00
N SER A 643 20.57 -26.34 -24.15
CA SER A 643 21.39 -26.69 -25.30
C SER A 643 21.97 -25.44 -25.97
N ASP A 644 23.03 -25.62 -26.74
CA ASP A 644 23.61 -24.59 -27.60
C ASP A 644 22.57 -23.95 -28.55
N ASP A 645 21.67 -24.76 -29.10
CA ASP A 645 20.61 -24.29 -30.00
C ASP A 645 19.55 -23.48 -29.23
N GLU A 646 19.17 -23.93 -28.04
CA GLU A 646 18.24 -23.18 -27.17
C GLU A 646 18.86 -21.83 -26.77
N MET A 647 20.12 -21.83 -26.33
CA MET A 647 20.85 -20.60 -25.99
C MET A 647 20.92 -19.65 -27.18
N ARG A 648 21.26 -20.16 -28.38
CA ARG A 648 21.28 -19.37 -29.60
C ARG A 648 19.90 -18.80 -29.90
N ILE A 649 18.83 -19.61 -29.89
CA ILE A 649 17.46 -19.15 -30.17
C ILE A 649 17.01 -18.07 -29.18
N ILE A 650 17.29 -18.22 -27.89
CA ILE A 650 16.87 -17.24 -26.88
C ILE A 650 17.61 -15.92 -27.09
N LEU A 651 18.92 -15.99 -27.29
CA LEU A 651 19.81 -14.84 -27.46
C LEU A 651 19.74 -14.21 -28.86
N LEU A 652 19.08 -14.88 -29.81
CA LEU A 652 18.86 -14.41 -31.18
C LEU A 652 17.73 -13.37 -31.19
N GLY A 653 17.96 -12.27 -31.91
CA GLY A 653 16.94 -11.24 -32.12
C GLY A 653 16.78 -10.22 -31.00
N GLU A 654 17.54 -10.33 -29.90
CA GLU A 654 17.65 -9.24 -28.94
C GLU A 654 18.89 -8.37 -29.20
N TYR A 655 18.65 -7.07 -29.24
CA TYR A 655 19.69 -6.06 -29.09
C TYR A 655 19.93 -5.78 -27.61
N ASP A 656 21.04 -6.29 -27.09
CA ASP A 656 21.53 -5.98 -25.75
C ASP A 656 22.54 -4.83 -25.83
N CYS A 657 22.14 -3.64 -25.38
CA CYS A 657 23.02 -2.47 -25.33
C CYS A 657 24.11 -2.59 -24.26
N ASP A 658 23.92 -3.44 -23.27
CA ASP A 658 24.85 -3.68 -22.17
C ASP A 658 25.86 -4.78 -22.54
N LEU A 659 25.49 -5.71 -23.43
CA LEU A 659 26.37 -6.70 -24.05
C LEU A 659 26.30 -6.67 -25.59
N PRO A 660 26.82 -5.62 -26.26
CA PRO A 660 26.72 -5.47 -27.70
C PRO A 660 27.79 -6.29 -28.43
N ALA A 661 27.71 -7.61 -28.27
CA ALA A 661 28.65 -8.57 -28.82
C ALA A 661 27.96 -9.49 -29.85
N PRO A 662 28.71 -9.91 -30.90
CA PRO A 662 28.33 -11.02 -31.77
C PRO A 662 27.81 -12.23 -30.99
N LEU A 663 26.78 -12.92 -31.54
CA LEU A 663 26.15 -14.06 -30.88
C LEU A 663 27.16 -15.15 -30.50
N ASP A 664 28.08 -15.48 -31.40
CA ASP A 664 29.12 -16.48 -31.15
C ASP A 664 29.99 -16.14 -29.96
N LEU A 665 30.33 -14.86 -29.77
CA LEU A 665 31.10 -14.41 -28.60
C LEU A 665 30.28 -14.51 -27.31
N ARG A 666 28.96 -14.24 -27.34
CA ARG A 666 28.07 -14.43 -26.19
C ARG A 666 27.95 -15.90 -25.80
N ILE A 667 27.87 -16.80 -26.79
CA ILE A 667 27.91 -18.25 -26.58
C ILE A 667 29.27 -18.70 -26.03
N ALA A 668 30.37 -18.17 -26.56
CA ALA A 668 31.71 -18.46 -26.05
C ALA A 668 31.87 -18.01 -24.58
N MET A 669 31.33 -16.84 -24.19
CA MET A 669 31.32 -16.41 -22.79
C MET A 669 30.57 -17.41 -21.89
N PHE A 670 29.43 -17.93 -22.34
CA PHE A 670 28.69 -18.99 -21.64
C PHE A 670 29.54 -20.25 -21.48
N HIS A 671 30.21 -20.71 -22.53
CA HIS A 671 31.07 -21.90 -22.48
C HIS A 671 32.28 -21.72 -21.57
N VAL A 672 32.94 -20.55 -21.62
CA VAL A 672 34.04 -20.20 -20.72
C VAL A 672 33.57 -20.24 -19.27
N ASN A 673 32.42 -19.67 -18.93
CA ASN A 673 31.86 -19.73 -17.58
C ASN A 673 31.61 -21.18 -17.14
N ARG A 674 30.96 -22.00 -17.98
CA ARG A 674 30.74 -23.42 -17.68
C ARG A 674 32.05 -24.19 -17.46
N LEU A 675 33.08 -23.90 -18.24
CA LEU A 675 34.39 -24.53 -18.09
C LEU A 675 35.12 -24.06 -16.82
N ARG A 676 34.99 -22.78 -16.44
CA ARG A 676 35.48 -22.26 -15.15
C ARG A 676 34.86 -23.02 -13.97
N TYR A 677 33.53 -23.17 -13.96
CA TYR A 677 32.84 -23.95 -12.92
C TYR A 677 33.31 -25.41 -12.90
N THR A 678 33.43 -26.05 -14.08
CA THR A 678 33.91 -27.43 -14.21
C THR A 678 35.33 -27.58 -13.65
N ALA A 679 36.24 -26.69 -14.03
CA ALA A 679 37.62 -26.67 -13.57
C ALA A 679 37.73 -26.48 -12.05
N ALA A 680 36.85 -25.66 -11.46
CA ALA A 680 36.81 -25.50 -10.02
C ALA A 680 36.26 -26.77 -9.33
N THR A 681 35.22 -27.41 -9.87
CA THR A 681 34.51 -28.51 -9.17
C THR A 681 35.07 -29.90 -9.43
N THR A 682 35.82 -30.09 -10.50
CA THR A 682 36.43 -31.38 -10.83
C THR A 682 37.73 -31.60 -10.05
N ALA A 683 38.10 -32.88 -9.82
CA ALA A 683 39.33 -33.24 -9.12
C ALA A 683 40.58 -32.63 -9.79
N ALA A 684 41.56 -32.23 -8.97
CA ALA A 684 42.80 -31.57 -9.43
C ALA A 684 43.64 -32.40 -10.43
N THR A 685 43.36 -33.70 -10.57
CA THR A 685 44.04 -34.61 -11.49
C THR A 685 43.43 -34.65 -12.90
N THR A 686 42.23 -34.11 -13.10
CA THR A 686 41.57 -34.16 -14.41
C THR A 686 42.19 -33.17 -15.40
N ASN A 687 42.67 -33.69 -16.53
CA ASN A 687 43.28 -32.87 -17.58
C ASN A 687 42.20 -32.20 -18.45
N LEU A 688 41.99 -30.90 -18.26
CA LEU A 688 41.03 -30.10 -19.03
C LEU A 688 41.66 -29.36 -20.23
N THR A 689 42.92 -29.64 -20.56
CA THR A 689 43.68 -28.89 -21.58
C THR A 689 42.99 -28.86 -22.95
N HIS A 690 42.49 -30.00 -23.43
CA HIS A 690 41.79 -30.06 -24.72
C HIS A 690 40.50 -29.23 -24.73
N LEU A 691 39.75 -29.19 -23.62
CA LEU A 691 38.56 -28.35 -23.51
C LEU A 691 38.92 -26.86 -23.53
N VAL A 692 40.03 -26.48 -22.89
CA VAL A 692 40.54 -25.10 -22.95
C VAL A 692 40.96 -24.71 -24.37
N HIS A 693 41.66 -25.59 -25.09
CA HIS A 693 42.04 -25.36 -26.49
C HIS A 693 40.82 -25.14 -27.37
N ARG A 694 39.86 -26.08 -27.31
CA ARG A 694 38.60 -25.98 -28.06
C ARG A 694 37.89 -24.65 -27.80
N GLN A 695 37.80 -24.22 -26.55
CA GLN A 695 37.12 -22.97 -26.21
C GLN A 695 37.84 -21.72 -26.73
N LEU A 696 39.18 -21.72 -26.71
CA LEU A 696 39.95 -20.61 -27.29
C LEU A 696 39.90 -20.60 -28.82
N GLU A 697 39.86 -21.77 -29.46
CA GLU A 697 39.64 -21.91 -30.91
C GLU A 697 38.23 -21.46 -31.33
N GLU A 698 37.19 -21.81 -30.57
CA GLU A 698 35.81 -21.33 -30.77
C GLU A 698 35.75 -19.79 -30.70
N ILE A 699 36.49 -19.17 -29.77
CA ILE A 699 36.60 -17.71 -29.69
C ILE A 699 37.33 -17.15 -30.92
N ASP A 700 38.43 -17.76 -31.35
CA ASP A 700 39.21 -17.30 -32.51
C ASP A 700 38.42 -17.33 -33.82
N HIS A 701 37.58 -18.34 -34.00
CA HIS A 701 36.77 -18.55 -35.21
C HIS A 701 35.37 -17.94 -35.12
N ALA A 702 35.05 -17.20 -34.06
CA ALA A 702 33.74 -16.56 -33.90
C ALA A 702 33.42 -15.62 -35.08
N ASP A 703 32.21 -15.72 -35.63
CA ASP A 703 31.78 -14.90 -36.76
C ASP A 703 31.44 -13.47 -36.30
N ILE A 704 32.45 -12.60 -36.35
CA ILE A 704 32.32 -11.18 -36.01
C ILE A 704 31.96 -10.30 -37.22
N GLU A 705 32.15 -10.80 -38.43
CA GLU A 705 31.94 -10.05 -39.68
C GLU A 705 30.47 -10.00 -40.03
N ASN A 706 29.77 -11.13 -39.99
CA ASN A 706 28.33 -11.20 -40.25
C ASN A 706 27.56 -10.28 -39.30
N TRP A 707 27.92 -10.24 -38.01
CA TRP A 707 27.32 -9.30 -37.07
C TRP A 707 27.62 -7.84 -37.46
N THR A 708 28.81 -7.54 -37.94
CA THR A 708 29.18 -6.19 -38.39
C THR A 708 28.36 -5.73 -39.60
N GLU A 709 28.01 -6.65 -40.49
CA GLU A 709 27.26 -6.37 -41.73
C GLU A 709 25.74 -6.38 -41.54
N THR A 710 25.24 -7.25 -40.66
CA THR A 710 23.79 -7.48 -40.49
C THR A 710 23.20 -6.79 -39.26
N ASN A 711 24.02 -6.18 -38.39
CA ASN A 711 23.50 -5.45 -37.24
C ASN A 711 22.76 -4.18 -37.69
N PRO A 712 21.43 -4.10 -37.51
CA PRO A 712 20.62 -3.00 -38.02
C PRO A 712 20.67 -1.77 -37.10
N VAL A 713 21.36 -1.86 -35.97
CA VAL A 713 21.24 -0.93 -34.85
C VAL A 713 22.46 -0.04 -34.71
N TYR A 714 23.65 -0.61 -34.88
CA TYR A 714 24.89 0.14 -34.92
C TYR A 714 25.32 0.38 -36.37
N GLY A 715 25.76 1.60 -36.69
CA GLY A 715 26.40 1.86 -37.98
C GLY A 715 27.63 0.96 -38.17
N ARG A 716 27.91 0.53 -39.40
CA ARG A 716 28.96 -0.46 -39.73
C ARG A 716 30.31 -0.20 -39.03
N GLU A 717 30.77 1.05 -38.99
CA GLU A 717 32.03 1.42 -38.31
C GLU A 717 31.99 1.13 -36.80
N HIS A 718 30.88 1.47 -36.14
CA HIS A 718 30.67 1.24 -34.71
C HIS A 718 30.54 -0.26 -34.41
N SER A 719 29.76 -0.99 -35.22
CA SER A 719 29.66 -2.46 -35.13
C SER A 719 31.03 -3.10 -35.27
N MET A 720 31.83 -2.69 -36.25
CA MET A 720 33.16 -3.23 -36.45
C MET A 720 34.09 -2.96 -35.26
N ALA A 721 34.00 -1.77 -34.65
CA ALA A 721 34.81 -1.42 -33.50
C ALA A 721 34.42 -2.26 -32.26
N LEU A 722 33.11 -2.36 -31.97
CA LEU A 722 32.60 -3.14 -30.85
C LEU A 722 32.90 -4.64 -31.02
N SER A 723 32.67 -5.22 -32.20
CA SER A 723 32.90 -6.65 -32.45
C SER A 723 34.36 -7.05 -32.21
N ARG A 724 35.31 -6.22 -32.66
CA ARG A 724 36.75 -6.42 -32.41
C ARG A 724 37.12 -6.26 -30.94
N ILE A 725 36.58 -5.26 -30.25
CA ILE A 725 36.83 -5.05 -28.82
C ILE A 725 36.32 -6.25 -28.01
N PHE A 726 35.10 -6.70 -28.26
CA PHE A 726 34.53 -7.87 -27.58
C PHE A 726 35.28 -9.16 -27.92
N HIS A 727 35.74 -9.34 -29.16
CA HIS A 727 36.56 -10.49 -29.54
C HIS A 727 37.83 -10.59 -28.68
N ILE A 728 38.55 -9.48 -28.56
CA ILE A 728 39.76 -9.41 -27.72
C ILE A 728 39.41 -9.60 -26.25
N ALA A 729 38.36 -8.95 -25.75
CA ALA A 729 37.96 -9.03 -24.35
C ALA A 729 37.53 -10.45 -23.94
N VAL A 730 36.75 -11.16 -24.77
CA VAL A 730 36.33 -12.54 -24.49
C VAL A 730 37.53 -13.50 -24.49
N ARG A 731 38.45 -13.36 -25.44
CA ARG A 731 39.69 -14.13 -25.46
C ARG A 731 40.55 -13.87 -24.23
N LEU A 732 40.74 -12.60 -23.88
CA LEU A 732 41.53 -12.19 -22.72
C LEU A 732 40.89 -12.71 -21.42
N PHE A 733 39.57 -12.61 -21.29
CA PHE A 733 38.82 -13.20 -20.18
C PHE A 733 39.04 -14.71 -20.07
N ALA A 734 38.97 -15.46 -21.18
CA ALA A 734 39.25 -16.89 -21.19
C ALA A 734 40.70 -17.20 -20.75
N LEU A 735 41.68 -16.43 -21.23
CA LEU A 735 43.08 -16.57 -20.80
C LEU A 735 43.30 -16.30 -19.31
N LEU A 736 42.56 -15.34 -18.75
CA LEU A 736 42.67 -14.94 -17.33
C LEU A 736 41.94 -15.87 -16.37
N THR A 737 40.99 -16.69 -16.85
CA THR A 737 40.08 -17.45 -15.98
C THR A 737 40.12 -18.96 -16.16
N LEU A 738 40.55 -19.46 -17.32
CA LEU A 738 40.66 -20.90 -17.57
C LEU A 738 41.97 -21.48 -17.01
N PRO A 739 42.02 -22.80 -16.73
CA PRO A 739 43.18 -23.43 -16.13
C PRO A 739 44.52 -23.08 -16.78
N ARG A 740 45.47 -22.60 -15.96
CA ARG A 740 46.81 -22.14 -16.37
C ARG A 740 47.54 -23.09 -17.31
N ARG A 741 47.47 -24.40 -17.02
CA ARG A 741 48.13 -25.43 -17.84
C ARG A 741 47.60 -25.45 -19.26
N GLY A 742 46.27 -25.34 -19.42
CA GLY A 742 45.60 -25.33 -20.71
C GLY A 742 45.88 -24.05 -21.49
N THR A 743 45.73 -22.89 -20.85
CA THR A 743 45.94 -21.58 -21.49
C THR A 743 47.40 -21.35 -21.88
N ALA A 744 48.36 -21.78 -21.07
CA ALA A 744 49.78 -21.73 -21.42
C ALA A 744 50.15 -22.71 -22.55
N SER A 745 49.52 -23.89 -22.59
CA SER A 745 49.69 -24.85 -23.69
C SER A 745 49.18 -24.28 -25.01
N TRP A 746 47.98 -23.69 -24.97
CA TRP A 746 47.38 -23.06 -26.15
C TRP A 746 48.19 -21.84 -26.61
N ALA A 747 48.59 -20.95 -25.69
CA ALA A 747 49.40 -19.79 -26.03
C ALA A 747 50.71 -20.18 -26.72
N ARG A 748 51.39 -21.25 -26.27
CA ARG A 748 52.57 -21.78 -26.95
C ARG A 748 52.28 -22.21 -28.38
N ALA A 749 51.17 -22.89 -28.62
CA ALA A 749 50.77 -23.30 -29.97
C ALA A 749 50.43 -22.09 -30.86
N ALA A 750 49.65 -21.14 -30.34
CA ALA A 750 49.24 -19.93 -31.06
C ALA A 750 50.42 -18.99 -31.40
N THR A 751 51.45 -18.92 -30.55
CA THR A 751 52.62 -18.04 -30.75
C THR A 751 53.84 -18.74 -31.34
N GLN A 752 53.70 -19.96 -31.88
CA GLN A 752 54.82 -20.75 -32.44
C GLN A 752 55.68 -20.00 -33.47
N HIS A 753 55.13 -18.95 -34.11
CA HIS A 753 55.79 -18.14 -35.13
C HIS A 753 56.22 -16.73 -34.67
N ALA A 754 55.93 -16.35 -33.42
CA ALA A 754 56.21 -15.03 -32.86
C ALA A 754 57.36 -15.08 -31.84
N HIS A 755 58.60 -14.89 -32.32
CA HIS A 755 59.77 -14.72 -31.46
C HIS A 755 59.77 -13.34 -30.80
N ALA A 756 59.05 -13.17 -29.68
CA ALA A 756 59.19 -12.00 -28.82
C ALA A 756 60.05 -12.35 -27.58
N ALA A 757 61.02 -11.48 -27.30
CA ALA A 757 62.13 -11.64 -26.36
C ALA A 757 61.77 -12.26 -25.00
N GLY A 758 62.41 -13.38 -24.65
CA GLY A 758 62.63 -13.88 -23.28
C GLY A 758 61.42 -14.08 -22.34
N MET A 759 60.20 -13.84 -22.80
CA MET A 759 59.00 -13.81 -21.99
C MET A 759 58.15 -15.07 -22.21
N ASP A 760 57.58 -15.60 -21.13
CA ASP A 760 56.64 -16.74 -21.19
C ASP A 760 55.52 -16.47 -22.22
N PRO A 761 55.27 -17.37 -23.21
CA PRO A 761 54.31 -17.14 -24.30
C PRO A 761 52.91 -16.72 -23.87
N TYR A 762 52.44 -17.27 -22.74
CA TYR A 762 51.19 -16.79 -22.15
C TYR A 762 51.28 -15.31 -21.74
N HIS A 763 52.35 -14.93 -21.03
CA HIS A 763 52.49 -13.56 -20.52
C HIS A 763 52.58 -12.57 -21.68
N GLY A 764 53.34 -12.91 -22.72
CA GLY A 764 53.42 -12.13 -23.95
C GLY A 764 52.05 -11.94 -24.60
N LEU A 765 51.29 -13.03 -24.78
CA LEU A 765 49.97 -12.97 -25.41
C LEU A 765 48.94 -12.20 -24.57
N ARG A 766 48.91 -12.41 -23.25
CA ARG A 766 48.04 -11.67 -22.34
C ARG A 766 48.34 -10.16 -22.37
N ILE A 767 49.62 -9.78 -22.34
CA ILE A 767 50.05 -8.37 -22.41
C ILE A 767 49.69 -7.76 -23.77
N ALA A 768 49.92 -8.48 -24.87
CA ALA A 768 49.56 -8.02 -26.21
C ALA A 768 48.05 -7.76 -26.33
N GLN A 769 47.23 -8.71 -25.88
CA GLN A 769 45.77 -8.56 -25.90
C GLN A 769 45.28 -7.41 -25.03
N ARG A 770 45.81 -7.28 -23.80
CA ARG A 770 45.49 -6.15 -22.92
C ARG A 770 45.82 -4.81 -23.58
N THR A 771 47.00 -4.71 -24.16
CA THR A 771 47.49 -3.47 -24.78
C THR A 771 46.61 -3.09 -25.96
N GLU A 772 46.32 -4.05 -26.83
CA GLU A 772 45.44 -3.84 -27.98
C GLU A 772 44.01 -3.47 -27.55
N LEU A 773 43.48 -4.13 -26.52
CA LEU A 773 42.17 -3.82 -25.95
C LEU A 773 42.09 -2.37 -25.46
N LEU A 774 43.10 -1.93 -24.71
CA LEU A 774 43.18 -0.56 -24.19
C LEU A 774 43.31 0.48 -25.31
N VAL A 775 44.14 0.24 -26.32
CA VAL A 775 44.29 1.13 -27.48
C VAL A 775 42.95 1.34 -28.17
N ARG A 776 42.24 0.24 -28.48
CA ARG A 776 40.92 0.32 -29.14
C ARG A 776 39.89 1.03 -28.28
N MET A 777 39.83 0.71 -26.98
CA MET A 777 38.89 1.36 -26.07
C MET A 777 39.18 2.85 -25.87
N ARG A 778 40.46 3.27 -25.80
CA ARG A 778 40.82 4.70 -25.72
C ARG A 778 40.36 5.50 -26.94
N VAL A 779 40.38 4.88 -28.13
CA VAL A 779 39.89 5.50 -29.37
C VAL A 779 38.36 5.55 -29.40
N LEU A 780 37.69 4.46 -29.03
CA LEU A 780 36.24 4.36 -29.16
C LEU A 780 35.47 5.07 -28.05
N PHE A 781 35.91 4.95 -26.79
CA PHE A 781 35.18 5.45 -25.62
C PHE A 781 34.71 6.92 -25.72
N PRO A 782 35.55 7.90 -26.11
CA PRO A 782 35.10 9.30 -26.22
C PRO A 782 34.16 9.55 -27.41
N ARG A 783 34.03 8.60 -28.34
CA ARG A 783 33.17 8.69 -29.53
C ARG A 783 31.82 7.98 -29.34
N LEU A 784 31.64 7.23 -28.25
CA LEU A 784 30.41 6.51 -27.99
C LEU A 784 29.32 7.47 -27.53
N ALA A 785 28.17 7.39 -28.19
CA ALA A 785 26.94 8.01 -27.70
C ALA A 785 26.35 7.22 -26.51
N TYR A 786 26.57 5.90 -26.45
CA TYR A 786 26.26 5.07 -25.28
C TYR A 786 27.50 4.35 -24.70
N PRO A 787 28.34 5.04 -23.89
CA PRO A 787 29.52 4.47 -23.23
C PRO A 787 29.36 3.15 -22.44
N PRO A 788 28.18 2.80 -21.87
CA PRO A 788 28.01 1.52 -21.17
C PRO A 788 28.24 0.30 -22.07
N ASN A 789 28.22 0.45 -23.40
CA ASN A 789 28.66 -0.58 -24.35
C ASN A 789 30.05 -1.17 -24.02
N LEU A 790 30.93 -0.38 -23.38
CA LEU A 790 32.28 -0.80 -23.03
C LEU A 790 32.45 -1.21 -21.57
N ARG A 791 31.37 -1.32 -20.78
CA ARG A 791 31.48 -1.61 -19.34
C ARG A 791 32.26 -2.89 -19.04
N TRP A 792 31.90 -3.99 -19.70
CA TRP A 792 32.51 -5.29 -19.45
C TRP A 792 33.94 -5.39 -20.01
N PRO A 793 34.23 -4.93 -21.25
CA PRO A 793 35.60 -4.81 -21.74
C PRO A 793 36.53 -4.01 -20.81
N MET A 794 36.04 -2.93 -20.19
CA MET A 794 36.81 -2.15 -19.21
C MET A 794 37.15 -2.98 -17.96
N VAL A 795 36.21 -3.80 -17.48
CA VAL A 795 36.45 -4.71 -16.35
C VAL A 795 37.51 -5.76 -16.69
N VAL A 796 37.42 -6.39 -17.86
CA VAL A 796 38.42 -7.37 -18.33
C VAL A 796 39.81 -6.73 -18.41
N ALA A 797 39.91 -5.55 -19.01
CA ALA A 797 41.17 -4.81 -19.08
C ALA A 797 41.69 -4.44 -17.69
N GLY A 798 40.81 -4.05 -16.77
CA GLY A 798 41.15 -3.72 -15.39
C GLY A 798 41.83 -4.88 -14.66
N VAL A 799 41.31 -6.10 -14.77
CA VAL A 799 41.94 -7.30 -14.17
C VAL A 799 43.27 -7.58 -14.85
N ALA A 800 43.34 -7.48 -16.18
CA ALA A 800 44.58 -7.66 -16.93
C ALA A 800 45.68 -6.63 -16.56
N LEU A 801 45.31 -5.51 -15.94
CA LEU A 801 46.23 -4.46 -15.46
C LEU A 801 46.81 -4.73 -14.05
N ALA A 802 46.63 -5.93 -13.48
CA ALA A 802 47.28 -6.36 -12.24
C ALA A 802 48.79 -6.05 -12.18
N ASP A 803 49.46 -6.11 -13.33
CA ASP A 803 50.88 -5.78 -13.54
C ASP A 803 51.11 -4.73 -14.63
N GLY A 804 50.08 -3.93 -14.92
CA GLY A 804 50.14 -2.83 -15.90
C GLY A 804 50.51 -1.47 -15.32
N ALA A 805 50.69 -0.49 -16.20
CA ALA A 805 51.02 0.88 -15.83
C ALA A 805 49.89 1.57 -15.06
N ALA A 806 50.25 2.50 -14.17
CA ALA A 806 49.28 3.27 -13.38
C ALA A 806 48.33 4.11 -14.25
N GLU A 807 48.83 4.63 -15.38
CA GLU A 807 48.07 5.44 -16.33
C GLU A 807 46.95 4.66 -17.03
N ASP A 808 47.16 3.37 -17.26
CA ASP A 808 46.14 2.49 -17.84
C ASP A 808 45.09 2.11 -16.79
N ARG A 809 45.51 1.87 -15.54
CA ARG A 809 44.58 1.64 -14.42
C ARG A 809 43.70 2.86 -14.19
N ASP A 810 44.28 4.05 -14.27
CA ASP A 810 43.56 5.32 -14.17
C ASP A 810 42.55 5.50 -15.31
N PHE A 811 42.93 5.20 -16.56
CA PHE A 811 41.99 5.22 -17.69
C PHE A 811 40.79 4.29 -17.48
N VAL A 812 41.02 3.03 -17.08
CA VAL A 812 39.93 2.08 -16.79
C VAL A 812 39.06 2.60 -15.64
N SER A 813 39.69 3.10 -14.57
CA SER A 813 38.99 3.62 -13.40
C SER A 813 38.09 4.81 -13.72
N ARG A 814 38.61 5.80 -14.48
CA ARG A 814 37.84 6.97 -14.90
C ARG A 814 36.74 6.60 -15.88
N SER A 815 36.98 5.64 -16.77
CA SER A 815 35.96 5.17 -17.71
C SER A 815 34.81 4.46 -17.00
N LEU A 816 35.08 3.58 -16.05
CA LEU A 816 34.04 2.92 -15.25
C LEU A 816 33.25 3.91 -14.38
N LEU A 817 33.92 4.94 -13.85
CA LEU A 817 33.26 6.02 -13.14
C LEU A 817 32.32 6.81 -14.07
N ALA A 818 32.83 7.23 -15.23
CA ALA A 818 32.04 7.96 -16.24
C ALA A 818 30.84 7.15 -16.76
N ILE A 819 30.98 5.83 -16.90
CA ILE A 819 29.87 4.93 -17.24
C ILE A 819 28.82 4.92 -16.13
N TRP A 820 29.23 4.78 -14.87
CA TRP A 820 28.29 4.77 -13.74
C TRP A 820 27.57 6.12 -13.53
N GLU A 821 28.25 7.23 -13.85
CA GLU A 821 27.70 8.59 -13.79
C GLU A 821 26.57 8.83 -14.82
N GLN A 822 26.27 7.89 -15.72
CA GLN A 822 25.11 7.99 -16.60
C GLN A 822 23.80 7.58 -15.93
N PRO A 823 22.73 8.39 -15.94
CA PRO A 823 21.51 8.20 -15.14
C PRO A 823 20.80 6.84 -15.20
N ILE A 824 20.92 6.07 -16.29
CA ILE A 824 20.18 4.80 -16.46
C ILE A 824 21.01 3.53 -16.24
N VAL A 825 22.30 3.67 -15.93
CA VAL A 825 23.23 2.55 -15.75
C VAL A 825 23.16 1.99 -14.34
N ALA A 826 23.08 0.66 -14.19
CA ALA A 826 23.02 -0.01 -12.89
C ALA A 826 24.33 0.11 -12.06
N CYS A 827 24.38 -0.53 -10.88
CA CYS A 827 25.49 -0.41 -9.93
C CYS A 827 26.79 -1.15 -10.31
N GLY A 828 26.76 -2.02 -11.32
CA GLY A 828 27.89 -2.87 -11.69
C GLY A 828 29.22 -2.14 -11.92
N PRO A 829 29.27 -1.08 -12.77
CA PRO A 829 30.52 -0.41 -13.11
C PRO A 829 31.26 0.18 -11.90
N ILE A 830 30.55 0.81 -10.95
CA ILE A 830 31.19 1.37 -9.75
C ILE A 830 31.68 0.27 -8.81
N ARG A 831 30.93 -0.84 -8.69
CA ARG A 831 31.36 -1.96 -7.84
C ARG A 831 32.58 -2.66 -8.42
N CYS A 832 32.60 -2.90 -9.72
CA CYS A 832 33.77 -3.42 -10.41
C CYS A 832 34.98 -2.50 -10.25
N ARG A 833 34.79 -1.17 -10.35
CA ARG A 833 35.85 -0.19 -10.10
C ARG A 833 36.42 -0.27 -8.68
N GLU A 834 35.58 -0.39 -7.66
CA GLU A 834 36.03 -0.54 -6.26
C GLU A 834 36.87 -1.81 -6.06
N LEU A 835 36.42 -2.92 -6.62
CA LEU A 835 37.12 -4.21 -6.52
C LEU A 835 38.44 -4.18 -7.28
N LEU A 836 38.47 -3.58 -8.47
CA LEU A 836 39.71 -3.36 -9.22
C LEU A 836 40.74 -2.56 -8.42
N HIS A 837 40.31 -1.48 -7.74
CA HIS A 837 41.21 -0.71 -6.88
C HIS A 837 41.78 -1.53 -5.72
N ARG A 838 40.92 -2.35 -5.07
CA ARG A 838 41.37 -3.24 -3.99
C ARG A 838 42.34 -4.30 -4.50
N PHE A 839 42.04 -4.88 -5.66
CA PHE A 839 42.85 -5.87 -6.34
C PHE A 839 44.23 -5.32 -6.75
N TRP A 840 44.28 -4.13 -7.36
CA TRP A 840 45.54 -3.48 -7.70
C TRP A 840 46.40 -3.15 -6.48
N LYS A 841 45.76 -2.83 -5.34
CA LYS A 841 46.45 -2.55 -4.08
C LYS A 841 46.92 -3.82 -3.37
N SER A 842 46.19 -4.93 -3.47
CA SER A 842 46.56 -6.20 -2.83
C SER A 842 47.72 -6.90 -3.52
N GLY A 843 47.99 -6.57 -4.80
CA GLY A 843 48.99 -7.27 -5.62
C GLY A 843 48.51 -8.64 -6.10
N GLY A 844 47.20 -8.92 -5.99
CA GLY A 844 46.57 -10.10 -6.57
C GLY A 844 46.79 -10.18 -8.08
N ARG A 845 46.69 -11.38 -8.64
CA ARG A 845 46.96 -11.63 -10.07
C ARG A 845 45.92 -12.51 -10.74
N GLU A 846 45.18 -13.29 -9.95
CA GLU A 846 44.15 -14.18 -10.47
C GLU A 846 42.80 -13.44 -10.57
N TRP A 847 41.94 -13.89 -11.49
CA TRP A 847 40.64 -13.25 -11.70
C TRP A 847 39.75 -13.27 -10.44
N ASP A 848 39.70 -14.42 -9.77
CA ASP A 848 38.90 -14.62 -8.56
C ASP A 848 39.50 -13.87 -7.33
N ASP A 849 40.77 -13.41 -7.39
CA ASP A 849 41.32 -12.47 -6.39
C ASP A 849 40.65 -11.09 -6.49
N CYS A 850 40.25 -10.69 -7.71
CA CYS A 850 39.54 -9.44 -7.95
C CYS A 850 38.05 -9.55 -7.59
N PHE A 851 37.45 -10.72 -7.85
CA PHE A 851 36.04 -10.99 -7.57
C PHE A 851 35.90 -12.13 -6.56
N PRO A 852 36.13 -11.86 -5.25
CA PRO A 852 35.99 -12.87 -4.20
C PRO A 852 34.52 -13.19 -3.88
N GLU A 853 33.59 -12.38 -4.38
CA GLU A 853 32.14 -12.52 -4.22
C GLU A 853 31.44 -12.27 -5.56
N PRO A 854 30.19 -12.72 -5.75
CA PRO A 854 29.46 -12.47 -6.98
C PRO A 854 29.06 -11.00 -7.15
N VAL A 855 29.36 -10.44 -8.32
CA VAL A 855 29.08 -9.03 -8.64
C VAL A 855 28.29 -8.93 -9.94
N PRO A 856 27.18 -8.18 -9.98
CA PRO A 856 26.45 -7.93 -11.22
C PRO A 856 27.18 -6.84 -12.03
N CYS A 857 27.99 -7.25 -13.02
CA CYS A 857 28.80 -6.35 -13.86
C CYS A 857 28.01 -5.62 -14.94
#